data_AF-A0A0F0H2C8-F1
#
_entry.id   AF-A0A0F0H2C8-F1
#
_cell.length_a   1.000
_cell.length_b   1.000
_cell.length_c   1.000
_cell.angle_alpha   90.00
_cell.angle_beta   90.00
_cell.angle_gamma   90.00
#
_symmetry.space_group_name_H-M   'P 1'
#
loop_
_entity.id
_entity.type
_entity.pdbx_description
1 polymer ?
#
loop_
_entity_poly.entity_id
_entity_poly.type
_entity_poly.pdbx_seq_one_letter_code
_entity_poly.pdbx_strand_id
1 'polypeptide(L)'
;MTIFRAGRTGAWWMYLVAGHLLLGVYYLIPVSPAGTTGQTVRVVLYCTISASAAIATFWGVKRNRPQWRRPWVFLALSQVVYAMADLTFYTSHYVFQYDVYPSYADIFYLGHYPLMVAGVILLIRRRAPGLDLPSLLDAAVLAVVAGMASWLYVIGPQARLTSPVLVKVASLGYPMMDLALFVVALRLIFGAGPRPRAFVLLTANLLGILTADTIYVLQRLDGSYHAGNFLDAIWLSANLCIGAAALHPTMARLVDRAHVKDVGLSRGRIIALSSAALAAPVLMLIHDVGQSSQDVLVIAAGSALLSLLIIARLAGLVADQRKLAITDSLTGLHTRRFFEAQLPLEIARARRNDGSVAVFIIDVDRFKSINDNYGHPAGDDVLMEVAGRLRAASRSGEVLARYGGEEFALLVPDAGPGRLSVIANRLRERVAEKPIPVNAGNDDIPLSVTVSVGSASFPTHGDGPDDIVVIADRALYAAKAAGRNRIAVGPEPLPAVDPDTDGAMAEFLCQVADRVDGWLHRYDHSRSVSRWAGVAAGEFGLDAPTIRITQLAGRLHDIGKVIIPEVVLTKPGALSEEEWRLLRQHPDFGYRLARMVPGFAGVAHVIRQQHERYDGDGYPDGLRGADIRAEARILSVCVAWAAMRSNRPHQTALDENRARRELWAGRGEQFDPDVVDLFLDLHTQGSIGTLRPSGLSVQEAGFPADFRP
;
A
#
# COMPACT_ATOMS: atom_id res chain seq x y z
N MET A 1 9.42 37.59 7.75
CA MET A 1 9.83 38.15 9.05
C MET A 1 10.77 37.14 9.72
N THR A 2 12.06 37.25 9.44
CA THR A 2 13.02 36.13 9.53
C THR A 2 14.29 36.56 10.26
N ILE A 3 14.17 37.07 11.49
CA ILE A 3 15.31 37.41 12.35
C ILE A 3 14.98 37.02 13.78
N PHE A 4 15.04 35.72 14.10
CA PHE A 4 15.21 35.20 15.46
C PHE A 4 15.45 33.70 15.37
N ARG A 5 16.71 33.22 15.53
CA ARG A 5 17.09 31.89 16.13
C ARG A 5 18.54 31.40 15.91
N ALA A 6 19.47 32.18 15.34
CA ALA A 6 20.86 31.73 15.16
C ALA A 6 21.57 31.31 16.47
N GLY A 7 21.22 31.90 17.63
CA GLY A 7 21.82 31.53 18.93
C GLY A 7 21.26 30.26 19.60
N ARG A 8 20.17 29.66 19.07
CA ARG A 8 19.54 28.46 19.69
C ARG A 8 20.10 27.14 19.18
N THR A 9 20.81 27.12 18.05
CA THR A 9 21.16 25.90 17.31
C THR A 9 22.56 25.34 17.56
N GLY A 10 23.46 26.09 18.20
CA GLY A 10 24.88 25.68 18.35
C GLY A 10 25.28 25.02 19.68
N ALA A 11 24.49 25.13 20.75
CA ALA A 11 24.96 24.75 22.09
C ALA A 11 25.18 23.25 22.31
N TRP A 12 24.34 22.40 21.71
CA TRP A 12 24.54 20.95 21.74
C TRP A 12 25.81 20.54 20.98
N TRP A 13 26.12 21.25 19.88
CA TRP A 13 27.30 20.98 19.05
C TRP A 13 28.57 21.44 19.77
N MET A 14 28.58 22.66 20.33
CA MET A 14 29.70 23.15 21.15
C MET A 14 29.96 22.23 22.34
N TYR A 15 28.90 21.73 22.99
CA TYR A 15 29.02 20.77 24.08
C TYR A 15 29.68 19.45 23.63
N LEU A 16 29.25 18.87 22.50
CA LEU A 16 29.87 17.67 21.95
C LEU A 16 31.34 17.91 21.60
N VAL A 17 31.66 19.01 20.91
CA VAL A 17 33.03 19.32 20.50
C VAL A 17 33.92 19.53 21.72
N ALA A 18 33.50 20.34 22.68
CA ALA A 18 34.26 20.58 23.92
C ALA A 18 34.47 19.28 24.70
N GLY A 19 33.43 18.44 24.83
CA GLY A 19 33.52 17.15 25.49
C GLY A 19 34.52 16.19 24.82
N HIS A 20 34.51 16.10 23.49
CA HIS A 20 35.46 15.24 22.75
C HIS A 20 36.88 15.81 22.74
N LEU A 21 37.05 17.14 22.78
CA LEU A 21 38.37 17.75 22.98
C LEU A 21 38.94 17.41 24.36
N LEU A 22 38.13 17.50 25.42
CA LEU A 22 38.53 17.07 26.76
C LEU A 22 38.83 15.57 26.83
N LEU A 23 38.06 14.75 26.10
CA LEU A 23 38.36 13.32 25.94
C LEU A 23 39.69 13.09 25.22
N GLY A 24 40.02 13.89 24.20
CA GLY A 24 41.33 13.88 23.57
C GLY A 24 42.45 14.19 24.57
N VAL A 25 42.27 15.23 25.39
CA VAL A 25 43.21 15.57 26.47
C VAL A 25 43.37 14.42 27.47
N TYR A 26 42.27 13.74 27.84
CA TYR A 26 42.30 12.58 28.73
C TYR A 26 43.23 11.46 28.22
N TYR A 27 43.24 11.20 26.90
CA TYR A 27 44.12 10.19 26.29
C TYR A 27 45.55 10.68 26.02
N LEU A 28 45.77 11.99 25.93
CA LEU A 28 47.12 12.54 25.83
C LEU A 28 47.91 12.43 27.15
N ILE A 29 47.22 12.25 28.28
CA ILE A 29 47.86 12.05 29.59
C ILE A 29 48.20 10.56 29.75
N PRO A 30 49.49 10.20 29.91
CA PRO A 30 49.90 8.80 30.03
C PRO A 30 49.28 8.12 31.25
N VAL A 31 48.92 6.84 31.08
CA VAL A 31 48.56 5.97 32.22
C VAL A 31 49.74 5.91 33.17
N SER A 32 49.56 6.42 34.38
CA SER A 32 50.61 6.55 35.39
C SER A 32 50.20 5.81 36.67
N PRO A 33 51.13 5.39 37.54
CA PRO A 33 50.80 4.73 38.79
C PRO A 33 49.81 5.55 39.65
N ALA A 34 49.00 4.84 40.44
CA ALA A 34 48.05 5.46 41.36
C ALA A 34 48.75 6.44 42.33
N GLY A 35 48.08 7.57 42.63
CA GLY A 35 48.63 8.63 43.48
C GLY A 35 49.52 9.67 42.76
N THR A 36 49.76 9.53 41.44
CA THR A 36 50.48 10.55 40.65
C THR A 36 49.56 11.69 40.21
N THR A 37 50.12 12.90 40.05
CA THR A 37 49.37 14.08 39.56
C THR A 37 48.71 13.81 38.21
N GLY A 38 49.38 13.11 37.31
CA GLY A 38 48.81 12.72 36.00
C GLY A 38 47.56 11.85 36.14
N GLN A 39 47.58 10.87 37.04
CA GLN A 39 46.42 10.00 37.28
C GLN A 39 45.26 10.74 37.93
N THR A 40 45.53 11.66 38.87
CA THR A 40 44.49 12.53 39.44
C THR A 40 43.84 13.41 38.37
N VAL A 41 44.62 14.01 37.46
CA VAL A 41 44.07 14.81 36.36
C VAL A 41 43.19 13.97 35.45
N ARG A 42 43.57 12.72 35.14
CA ARG A 42 42.73 11.80 34.36
C ARG A 42 41.39 11.52 35.02
N VAL A 43 41.38 11.23 36.33
CA VAL A 43 40.15 11.00 37.11
C VAL A 43 39.26 12.25 37.10
N VAL A 44 39.85 13.44 37.29
CA VAL A 44 39.12 14.71 37.26
C VAL A 44 38.51 14.95 35.88
N LEU A 45 39.26 14.74 34.80
CA LEU A 45 38.73 14.89 33.43
C LEU A 45 37.58 13.94 33.16
N TYR A 46 37.76 12.65 33.50
CA TYR A 46 36.73 11.63 33.30
C TYR A 46 35.43 11.99 34.04
N CYS A 47 35.54 12.27 35.34
CA CYS A 47 34.39 12.61 36.18
C CYS A 47 33.74 13.93 35.75
N THR A 48 34.54 14.90 35.26
CA THR A 48 34.02 16.17 34.74
C THR A 48 33.20 15.94 33.47
N ILE A 49 33.71 15.14 32.53
CA ILE A 49 32.98 14.82 31.30
C ILE A 49 31.69 14.07 31.64
N SER A 50 31.74 13.07 32.52
CA SER A 50 30.57 12.32 32.97
C SER A 50 29.53 13.21 33.66
N ALA A 51 29.94 13.99 34.67
CA ALA A 51 29.04 14.90 35.40
C ALA A 51 28.44 15.99 34.49
N SER A 52 29.15 16.39 33.44
CA SER A 52 28.65 17.37 32.47
C SER A 52 27.37 16.91 31.77
N ALA A 53 27.18 15.59 31.59
CA ALA A 53 25.98 15.04 30.95
C ALA A 53 24.72 15.29 31.78
N ALA A 54 24.81 15.16 33.11
CA ALA A 54 23.72 15.49 34.02
C ALA A 54 23.36 17.00 33.95
N ILE A 55 24.38 17.86 34.02
CA ILE A 55 24.22 19.32 33.95
C ILE A 55 23.60 19.73 32.61
N ALA A 56 24.14 19.22 31.50
CA ALA A 56 23.64 19.47 30.15
C ALA A 56 22.18 19.01 30.00
N THR A 57 21.81 17.87 30.60
CA THR A 57 20.45 17.35 30.55
C THR A 57 19.47 18.26 31.31
N PHE A 58 19.78 18.64 32.56
CA PHE A 58 18.95 19.57 33.33
C PHE A 58 18.83 20.94 32.67
N TRP A 59 19.94 21.47 32.15
CA TRP A 59 19.93 22.76 31.47
C TRP A 59 19.17 22.70 30.14
N GLY A 60 19.26 21.59 29.41
CA GLY A 60 18.47 21.30 28.21
C GLY A 60 16.97 21.39 28.48
N VAL A 61 16.49 20.75 29.56
CA VAL A 61 15.08 20.85 30.01
C VAL A 61 14.69 22.30 30.32
N LYS A 62 15.53 23.04 31.05
CA LYS A 62 15.28 24.44 31.40
C LYS A 62 15.25 25.35 30.17
N ARG A 63 16.15 25.12 29.21
CA ARG A 63 16.36 25.92 28.00
C ARG A 63 15.28 25.67 26.94
N ASN A 64 15.04 24.41 26.60
CA ASN A 64 14.15 24.02 25.50
C ASN A 64 12.70 23.88 25.94
N ARG A 65 12.42 23.86 27.25
CA ARG A 65 11.08 23.84 27.86
C ARG A 65 10.13 22.84 27.17
N PRO A 66 10.47 21.54 27.14
CA PRO A 66 9.58 20.54 26.55
C PRO A 66 8.23 20.55 27.27
N GLN A 67 7.14 20.35 26.51
CA GLN A 67 5.78 20.27 27.06
C GLN A 67 5.69 19.20 28.17
N TRP A 68 6.43 18.10 28.00
CA TRP A 68 6.50 16.99 28.95
C TRP A 68 7.91 16.88 29.54
N ARG A 69 8.11 17.43 30.74
CA ARG A 69 9.42 17.47 31.41
C ARG A 69 9.81 16.16 32.08
N ARG A 70 8.84 15.39 32.58
CA ARG A 70 9.08 14.18 33.40
C ARG A 70 10.07 13.18 32.79
N PRO A 71 9.97 12.77 31.52
CA PRO A 71 10.90 11.79 30.96
C PRO A 71 12.34 12.27 31.03
N TRP A 72 12.58 13.53 30.68
CA TRP A 72 13.92 14.15 30.72
C TRP A 72 14.45 14.37 32.14
N VAL A 73 13.58 14.55 33.13
CA VAL A 73 14.00 14.62 34.54
C VAL A 73 14.51 13.26 35.01
N PHE A 74 13.82 12.16 34.67
CA PHE A 74 14.32 10.80 34.97
C PHE A 74 15.66 10.51 34.28
N LEU A 75 15.81 10.90 33.02
CA LEU A 75 17.09 10.79 32.31
C LEU A 75 18.19 11.62 32.98
N ALA A 76 17.90 12.85 33.39
CA ALA A 76 18.87 13.71 34.08
C ALA A 76 19.28 13.14 35.45
N LEU A 77 18.32 12.63 36.23
CA LEU A 77 18.58 11.97 37.51
C LEU A 77 19.41 10.69 37.32
N SER A 78 19.13 9.91 36.28
CA SER A 78 19.94 8.74 35.92
C SER A 78 21.41 9.14 35.69
N GLN A 79 21.66 10.24 34.98
CA GLN A 79 23.01 10.74 34.74
C GLN A 79 23.70 11.30 36.00
N VAL A 80 22.95 11.86 36.96
CA VAL A 80 23.52 12.22 38.27
C VAL A 80 23.99 10.98 39.01
N VAL A 81 23.16 9.93 39.04
CA VAL A 81 23.50 8.66 39.67
C VAL A 81 24.70 8.00 38.99
N TYR A 82 24.76 8.02 37.66
CA TYR A 82 25.90 7.52 36.89
C TYR A 82 27.20 8.29 37.22
N ALA A 83 27.14 9.62 37.25
CA ALA A 83 28.31 10.45 37.59
C ALA A 83 28.78 10.22 39.04
N MET A 84 27.87 9.94 39.98
CA MET A 84 28.23 9.53 41.33
C MET A 84 28.90 8.14 41.36
N ALA A 85 28.45 7.22 40.50
CA ALA A 85 29.06 5.91 40.34
C ALA A 85 30.51 6.04 39.84
N ASP A 86 30.73 6.80 38.78
CA ASP A 86 32.07 7.09 38.23
C ASP A 86 32.97 7.73 39.28
N LEU A 87 32.50 8.80 39.94
CA LEU A 87 33.27 9.50 40.96
C LEU A 87 33.67 8.56 42.10
N THR A 88 32.74 7.71 42.56
CA THR A 88 33.00 6.74 43.62
C THR A 88 34.02 5.70 43.14
N PHE A 89 33.82 5.11 41.96
CA PHE A 89 34.68 4.07 41.41
C PHE A 89 36.11 4.56 41.20
N TYR A 90 36.29 5.64 40.45
CA TYR A 90 37.63 6.15 40.11
C TYR A 90 38.37 6.69 41.32
N THR A 91 37.68 7.29 42.29
CA THR A 91 38.30 7.73 43.54
C THR A 91 38.72 6.53 44.39
N SER A 92 37.85 5.54 44.57
CA SER A 92 38.19 4.31 45.31
C SER A 92 39.37 3.56 44.67
N HIS A 93 39.35 3.39 43.35
CA HIS A 93 40.37 2.64 42.60
C HIS A 93 41.72 3.37 42.56
N TYR A 94 41.76 4.65 42.17
CA TYR A 94 43.02 5.35 41.90
C TYR A 94 43.54 6.24 43.03
N VAL A 95 42.67 6.69 43.95
CA VAL A 95 43.06 7.56 45.07
C VAL A 95 43.23 6.72 46.33
N PHE A 96 42.25 5.88 46.66
CA PHE A 96 42.28 5.06 47.87
C PHE A 96 42.88 3.67 47.67
N GLN A 97 43.18 3.27 46.43
CA GLN A 97 43.73 1.94 46.08
C GLN A 97 42.89 0.80 46.67
N TYR A 98 41.58 0.97 46.66
CA TYR A 98 40.63 0.05 47.28
C TYR A 98 39.83 -0.71 46.21
N ASP A 99 40.31 -1.90 45.88
CA ASP A 99 39.79 -2.74 44.78
C ASP A 99 38.96 -3.91 45.32
N VAL A 100 37.81 -3.59 45.91
CA VAL A 100 36.85 -4.60 46.41
C VAL A 100 35.65 -4.69 45.47
N TYR A 101 35.30 -5.92 45.10
CA TYR A 101 34.11 -6.20 44.29
C TYR A 101 33.09 -7.05 45.06
N PRO A 102 31.81 -6.66 45.11
CA PRO A 102 31.27 -5.37 44.65
C PRO A 102 31.63 -4.23 45.60
N SER A 103 31.76 -3.03 45.01
CA SER A 103 32.07 -1.77 45.66
C SER A 103 30.79 -0.95 45.94
N TYR A 104 30.94 0.17 46.66
CA TYR A 104 29.83 1.14 46.79
C TYR A 104 29.44 1.77 45.45
N ALA A 105 30.35 1.82 44.46
CA ALA A 105 30.03 2.33 43.13
C ALA A 105 29.01 1.45 42.40
N ASP A 106 29.01 0.13 42.65
CA ASP A 106 28.07 -0.81 42.02
C ASP A 106 26.61 -0.54 42.40
N ILE A 107 26.36 0.01 43.60
CA ILE A 107 25.02 0.44 44.02
C ILE A 107 24.54 1.58 43.11
N PHE A 108 25.42 2.53 42.79
CA PHE A 108 25.09 3.65 41.92
C PHE A 108 25.01 3.22 40.45
N TYR A 109 25.91 2.37 39.96
CA TYR A 109 25.80 1.82 38.61
C TYR A 109 24.47 1.06 38.43
N LEU A 110 24.13 0.12 39.30
CA LEU A 110 22.83 -0.56 39.20
C LEU A 110 21.63 0.39 39.41
N GLY A 111 21.80 1.44 40.23
CA GLY A 111 20.78 2.46 40.48
C GLY A 111 20.46 3.36 39.28
N HIS A 112 21.39 3.56 38.34
CA HIS A 112 21.13 4.42 37.17
C HIS A 112 20.11 3.79 36.20
N TYR A 113 20.10 2.46 36.10
CA TYR A 113 19.31 1.69 35.13
C TYR A 113 17.80 1.88 35.27
N PRO A 114 17.18 1.69 36.46
CA PRO A 114 15.74 1.92 36.64
C PRO A 114 15.30 3.33 36.26
N LEU A 115 16.13 4.34 36.54
CA LEU A 115 15.85 5.74 36.19
C LEU A 115 15.90 5.96 34.68
N MET A 116 16.91 5.39 34.00
CA MET A 116 17.04 5.45 32.54
C MET A 116 15.85 4.78 31.86
N VAL A 117 15.53 3.54 32.29
CA VAL A 117 14.41 2.75 31.79
C VAL A 117 13.09 3.49 31.99
N ALA A 118 12.84 4.05 33.19
CA ALA A 118 11.65 4.84 33.46
C ALA A 118 11.54 6.07 32.54
N GLY A 119 12.65 6.79 32.34
CA GLY A 119 12.71 7.94 31.44
C GLY A 119 12.33 7.57 30.00
N VAL A 120 12.91 6.49 29.46
CA VAL A 120 12.63 6.06 28.09
C VAL A 120 11.21 5.47 27.93
N ILE A 121 10.72 4.69 28.90
CA ILE A 121 9.34 4.17 28.88
C ILE A 121 8.32 5.32 28.86
N LEU A 122 8.55 6.38 29.63
CA LEU A 122 7.69 7.57 29.62
C LEU A 122 7.71 8.29 28.26
N LEU A 123 8.85 8.31 27.56
CA LEU A 123 8.92 8.82 26.18
C LEU A 123 8.10 7.96 25.21
N ILE A 124 8.26 6.63 25.28
CA ILE A 124 7.55 5.67 24.41
C ILE A 124 6.03 5.79 24.59
N ARG A 125 5.55 5.75 25.83
CA ARG A 125 4.10 5.84 26.14
C ARG A 125 3.45 7.13 25.63
N ARG A 126 4.23 8.20 25.48
CA ARG A 126 3.73 9.50 24.98
C ARG A 126 3.75 9.57 23.46
N ARG A 127 4.78 9.03 22.82
CA ARG A 127 4.88 8.93 21.35
C ARG A 127 3.78 8.08 20.75
N ALA A 128 3.50 6.93 21.36
CA ALA A 128 2.53 5.95 20.89
C ALA A 128 1.53 5.62 22.01
N PRO A 129 0.47 6.43 22.20
CA PRO A 129 -0.58 6.12 23.16
C PRO A 129 -1.35 4.87 22.70
N GLY A 130 -1.17 3.76 23.42
CA GLY A 130 -1.78 2.46 23.13
C GLY A 130 -0.76 1.32 23.10
N LEU A 131 -1.23 0.11 22.82
CA LEU A 131 -0.36 -1.05 22.60
C LEU A 131 0.13 -1.02 21.14
N ASP A 132 1.29 -0.39 20.89
CA ASP A 132 2.03 -0.56 19.63
C ASP A 132 2.60 -1.99 19.57
N LEU A 133 1.69 -2.93 19.28
CA LEU A 133 1.97 -4.36 19.27
C LEU A 133 3.01 -4.75 18.21
N PRO A 134 3.01 -4.20 16.97
CA PRO A 134 4.07 -4.46 16.00
C PRO A 134 5.47 -4.13 16.54
N SER A 135 5.66 -2.92 17.08
CA SER A 135 6.97 -2.53 17.63
C SER A 135 7.32 -3.27 18.92
N LEU A 136 6.33 -3.72 19.70
CA LEU A 136 6.55 -4.60 20.83
C LEU A 136 7.11 -5.95 20.38
N LEU A 137 6.49 -6.56 19.37
CA LEU A 137 6.90 -7.86 18.85
C LEU A 137 8.30 -7.78 18.24
N ASP A 138 8.60 -6.75 17.43
CA ASP A 138 9.92 -6.55 16.83
C ASP A 138 11.01 -6.42 17.92
N ALA A 139 10.74 -5.68 19.00
CA ALA A 139 11.67 -5.56 20.13
C ALA A 139 11.80 -6.85 20.94
N ALA A 140 10.69 -7.59 21.13
CA ALA A 140 10.69 -8.86 21.86
C ALA A 140 11.51 -9.93 21.14
N VAL A 141 11.41 -10.02 19.81
CA VAL A 141 12.21 -10.95 19.00
C VAL A 141 13.70 -10.75 19.25
N LEU A 142 14.20 -9.51 19.13
CA LEU A 142 15.62 -9.23 19.39
C LEU A 142 16.00 -9.39 20.86
N ALA A 143 15.10 -9.07 21.80
CA ALA A 143 15.35 -9.25 23.22
C ALA A 143 15.52 -10.73 23.59
N VAL A 144 14.77 -11.65 22.98
CA VAL A 144 14.94 -13.08 23.21
C VAL A 144 16.31 -13.55 22.70
N VAL A 145 16.75 -13.09 21.53
CA VAL A 145 18.10 -13.39 21.01
C VAL A 145 19.18 -12.89 21.96
N ALA A 146 19.11 -11.63 22.38
CA ALA A 146 20.07 -11.05 23.29
C ALA A 146 20.05 -11.74 24.67
N GLY A 147 18.87 -12.10 25.17
CA GLY A 147 18.69 -12.83 26.42
C GLY A 147 19.28 -14.25 26.36
N MET A 148 19.08 -14.96 25.25
CA MET A 148 19.71 -16.26 25.01
C MET A 148 21.24 -16.15 24.98
N ALA A 149 21.79 -15.21 24.21
CA ALA A 149 23.24 -15.01 24.14
C ALA A 149 23.81 -14.60 25.52
N SER A 150 23.15 -13.68 26.22
CA SER A 150 23.52 -13.27 27.58
C SER A 150 23.47 -14.44 28.55
N TRP A 151 22.49 -15.33 28.46
CA TRP A 151 22.45 -16.56 29.27
C TRP A 151 23.63 -17.47 28.99
N LEU A 152 23.89 -17.79 27.71
CA LEU A 152 24.92 -18.76 27.34
C LEU A 152 26.34 -18.30 27.70
N TYR A 153 26.64 -17.02 27.47
CA TYR A 153 28.02 -16.52 27.59
C TYR A 153 28.29 -15.74 28.88
N VAL A 154 27.26 -15.23 29.56
CA VAL A 154 27.45 -14.32 30.71
C VAL A 154 26.73 -14.83 31.97
N ILE A 155 25.39 -14.87 31.95
CA ILE A 155 24.56 -15.14 33.13
C ILE A 155 24.72 -16.61 33.58
N GLY A 156 24.62 -17.57 32.65
CA GLY A 156 24.70 -19.00 32.93
C GLY A 156 26.03 -19.41 33.57
N PRO A 157 27.19 -19.07 32.97
CA PRO A 157 28.50 -19.31 33.58
C PRO A 157 28.62 -18.68 34.99
N GLN A 158 28.24 -17.41 35.15
CA GLN A 158 28.32 -16.72 36.46
C GLN A 158 27.36 -17.30 37.51
N ALA A 159 26.15 -17.72 37.11
CA ALA A 159 25.18 -18.31 38.01
C ALA A 159 25.66 -19.64 38.59
N ARG A 160 26.45 -20.39 37.81
CA ARG A 160 27.03 -21.68 38.21
C ARG A 160 28.26 -21.54 39.11
N LEU A 161 28.93 -20.39 39.12
CA LEU A 161 30.05 -20.14 40.02
C LEU A 161 29.61 -20.11 41.49
N THR A 162 30.41 -20.75 42.35
CA THR A 162 30.28 -20.63 43.80
C THR A 162 30.94 -19.34 44.24
N SER A 163 30.14 -18.33 44.60
CA SER A 163 30.62 -17.01 45.02
C SER A 163 29.74 -16.47 46.14
N PRO A 164 30.25 -15.54 46.97
CA PRO A 164 29.43 -14.87 47.99
C PRO A 164 28.15 -14.29 47.38
N VAL A 165 27.04 -14.33 48.14
CA VAL A 165 25.72 -13.88 47.65
C VAL A 165 25.78 -12.46 47.09
N LEU A 166 26.50 -11.55 47.77
CA LEU A 166 26.62 -10.16 47.34
C LEU A 166 27.33 -10.03 45.98
N VAL A 167 28.40 -10.81 45.75
CA VAL A 167 29.13 -10.87 44.48
C VAL A 167 28.22 -11.39 43.37
N LYS A 168 27.48 -12.46 43.65
CA LYS A 168 26.56 -13.08 42.69
C LYS A 168 25.39 -12.17 42.34
N VAL A 169 24.81 -11.46 43.31
CA VAL A 169 23.73 -10.48 43.07
C VAL A 169 24.23 -9.32 42.21
N ALA A 170 25.41 -8.77 42.52
CA ALA A 170 25.98 -7.68 41.75
C ALA A 170 26.33 -8.12 40.32
N SER A 171 26.99 -9.27 40.14
CA SER A 171 27.45 -9.75 38.84
C SER A 171 26.30 -10.12 37.90
N LEU A 172 25.24 -10.74 38.42
CA LEU A 172 24.02 -11.03 37.66
C LEU A 172 23.15 -9.78 37.42
N GLY A 173 23.28 -8.77 38.29
CA GLY A 173 22.55 -7.52 38.19
C GLY A 173 22.86 -6.75 36.90
N TYR A 174 24.13 -6.65 36.51
CA TYR A 174 24.53 -5.90 35.31
C TYR A 174 23.91 -6.47 34.02
N PRO A 175 24.11 -7.76 33.64
CA PRO A 175 23.54 -8.29 32.40
C PRO A 175 22.00 -8.26 32.37
N MET A 176 21.35 -8.41 33.53
CA MET A 176 19.89 -8.31 33.62
C MET A 176 19.40 -6.87 33.37
N MET A 177 20.10 -5.89 33.91
CA MET A 177 19.79 -4.47 33.70
C MET A 177 20.11 -4.02 32.28
N ASP A 178 21.21 -4.49 31.69
CA ASP A 178 21.56 -4.26 30.28
C ASP A 178 20.48 -4.80 29.35
N LEU A 179 19.98 -6.01 29.62
CA LEU A 179 18.89 -6.60 28.84
C LEU A 179 17.59 -5.78 28.96
N ALA A 180 17.27 -5.30 30.16
CA ALA A 180 16.11 -4.44 30.38
C ALA A 180 16.25 -3.10 29.61
N LEU A 181 17.44 -2.49 29.63
CA LEU A 181 17.73 -1.28 28.88
C LEU A 181 17.68 -1.53 27.36
N PHE A 182 18.22 -2.64 26.89
CA PHE A 182 18.20 -3.06 25.48
C PHE A 182 16.77 -3.21 24.96
N VAL A 183 15.89 -3.89 25.69
CA VAL A 183 14.47 -4.04 25.33
C VAL A 183 13.82 -2.67 25.16
N VAL A 184 14.05 -1.77 26.11
CA VAL A 184 13.45 -0.44 26.12
C VAL A 184 14.05 0.46 25.03
N ALA A 185 15.34 0.33 24.74
CA ALA A 185 16.01 1.01 23.62
C ALA A 185 15.43 0.55 22.28
N LEU A 186 15.25 -0.76 22.06
CA LEU A 186 14.63 -1.30 20.86
C LEU A 186 13.18 -0.85 20.70
N ARG A 187 12.41 -0.83 21.80
CA ARG A 187 11.04 -0.28 21.81
C ARG A 187 11.00 1.18 21.36
N LEU A 188 11.99 1.98 21.76
CA LEU A 188 12.12 3.37 21.33
C LEU A 188 12.53 3.48 19.84
N ILE A 189 13.45 2.64 19.38
CA ILE A 189 14.00 2.63 18.02
C ILE A 189 12.96 2.20 16.98
N PHE A 190 12.26 1.10 17.27
CA PHE A 190 11.25 0.55 16.36
C PHE A 190 9.88 1.21 16.49
N GLY A 191 9.60 1.87 17.62
CA GLY A 191 8.35 2.58 17.85
C GLY A 191 8.04 3.65 16.79
N ALA A 192 6.75 3.88 16.57
CA ALA A 192 6.27 4.93 15.68
C ALA A 192 6.60 6.34 16.24
N GLY A 193 6.84 7.29 15.34
CA GLY A 193 7.06 8.69 15.69
C GLY A 193 8.12 9.37 14.84
N PRO A 194 8.19 10.72 14.87
CA PRO A 194 9.23 11.46 14.18
C PRO A 194 10.60 11.10 14.75
N ARG A 195 11.64 11.06 13.91
CA ARG A 195 13.03 10.78 14.30
C ARG A 195 13.89 12.05 14.23
N PRO A 196 13.68 13.05 15.12
CA PRO A 196 14.50 14.26 15.11
C PRO A 196 15.94 13.99 15.55
N ARG A 197 16.86 14.94 15.38
CA ARG A 197 18.27 14.77 15.77
C ARG A 197 18.47 14.39 17.24
N ALA A 198 17.67 14.95 18.15
CA ALA A 198 17.68 14.56 19.57
C ALA A 198 17.36 13.07 19.78
N PHE A 199 16.55 12.45 18.92
CA PHE A 199 16.28 11.01 18.97
C PHE A 199 17.51 10.21 18.54
N VAL A 200 18.20 10.62 17.48
CA VAL A 200 19.44 9.96 17.03
C VAL A 200 20.51 10.00 18.12
N LEU A 201 20.69 11.15 18.76
CA LEU A 201 21.65 11.31 19.86
C LEU A 201 21.29 10.47 21.09
N LEU A 202 20.00 10.42 21.47
CA LEU A 202 19.55 9.56 22.56
C LEU A 202 19.73 8.07 22.23
N THR A 203 19.43 7.65 21.01
CA THR A 203 19.69 6.28 20.54
C THR A 203 21.19 5.96 20.54
N ALA A 204 22.05 6.90 20.12
CA ALA A 204 23.49 6.74 20.16
C ALA A 204 24.02 6.56 21.60
N ASN A 205 23.46 7.28 22.58
CA ASN A 205 23.75 7.04 24.00
C ASN A 205 23.36 5.62 24.43
N LEU A 206 22.12 5.20 24.19
CA LEU A 206 21.62 3.89 24.62
C LEU A 206 22.42 2.75 24.00
N LEU A 207 22.69 2.82 22.69
CA LEU A 207 23.48 1.80 22.00
C LEU A 207 24.95 1.84 22.42
N GLY A 208 25.51 3.03 22.67
CA GLY A 208 26.89 3.21 23.12
C GLY A 208 27.14 2.56 24.48
N ILE A 209 26.26 2.79 25.46
CA ILE A 209 26.33 2.17 26.80
C ILE A 209 26.28 0.63 26.66
N LEU A 210 25.27 0.11 25.97
CA LEU A 210 25.12 -1.34 25.79
C LEU A 210 26.30 -2.00 25.06
N THR A 211 26.88 -1.29 24.08
CA THR A 211 28.06 -1.75 23.35
C THR A 211 29.29 -1.79 24.26
N ALA A 212 29.53 -0.72 25.02
CA ALA A 212 30.65 -0.64 25.95
C ALA A 212 30.56 -1.71 27.04
N ASP A 213 29.38 -1.91 27.63
CA ASP A 213 29.15 -2.89 28.68
C ASP A 213 29.31 -4.34 28.16
N THR A 214 28.85 -4.61 26.93
CA THR A 214 29.06 -5.92 26.29
C THR A 214 30.55 -6.20 26.08
N ILE A 215 31.31 -5.25 25.54
CA ILE A 215 32.75 -5.41 25.31
C ILE A 215 33.51 -5.48 26.65
N TYR A 216 33.09 -4.71 27.66
CA TYR A 216 33.64 -4.76 29.02
C TYR A 216 33.52 -6.16 29.61
N VAL A 217 32.34 -6.79 29.50
CA VAL A 217 32.15 -8.16 29.98
C VAL A 217 33.06 -9.14 29.25
N LEU A 218 33.19 -9.03 27.92
CA LEU A 218 34.08 -9.89 27.13
C LEU A 218 35.56 -9.73 27.54
N GLN A 219 36.04 -8.49 27.66
CA GLN A 219 37.41 -8.20 28.10
C GLN A 219 37.68 -8.60 29.55
N ARG A 220 36.64 -8.63 30.40
CA ARG A 220 36.77 -9.11 31.77
C ARG A 220 36.87 -10.63 31.83
N LEU A 221 36.21 -11.34 30.91
CA LEU A 221 36.25 -12.80 30.82
C LEU A 221 37.60 -13.31 30.29
N ASP A 222 38.20 -12.62 29.31
CA ASP A 222 39.51 -12.99 28.74
C ASP A 222 40.70 -12.37 29.50
N GLY A 223 40.44 -11.51 30.50
CA GLY A 223 41.45 -10.87 31.33
C GLY A 223 42.17 -9.69 30.67
N SER A 224 41.72 -9.22 29.50
CA SER A 224 42.33 -8.09 28.77
C SER A 224 41.88 -6.71 29.24
N TYR A 225 40.84 -6.65 30.09
CA TYR A 225 40.32 -5.37 30.59
C TYR A 225 41.32 -4.65 31.50
N HIS A 226 41.47 -3.35 31.27
CA HIS A 226 42.19 -2.44 32.16
C HIS A 226 41.53 -1.05 32.08
N ALA A 227 41.42 -0.38 33.23
CA ALA A 227 40.86 0.97 33.27
C ALA A 227 41.77 1.96 32.53
N GLY A 228 41.19 2.89 31.77
CA GLY A 228 41.94 3.76 30.88
C GLY A 228 42.02 3.31 29.42
N ASN A 229 41.41 2.19 29.07
CA ASN A 229 41.41 1.67 27.70
C ASN A 229 40.34 2.36 26.82
N PHE A 230 40.21 1.92 25.56
CA PHE A 230 39.30 2.55 24.60
C PHE A 230 37.81 2.55 25.01
N LEU A 231 37.38 1.69 25.95
CA LEU A 231 36.00 1.65 26.43
C LEU A 231 35.60 2.96 27.12
N ASP A 232 36.54 3.63 27.78
CA ASP A 232 36.32 4.95 28.38
C ASP A 232 35.88 5.96 27.31
N ALA A 233 36.40 5.86 26.08
CA ALA A 233 35.95 6.71 24.98
C ALA A 233 34.49 6.43 24.62
N ILE A 234 34.09 5.15 24.59
CA ILE A 234 32.72 4.76 24.23
C ILE A 234 31.73 5.23 25.31
N TRP A 235 32.02 4.96 26.60
CA TRP A 235 31.17 5.41 27.71
C TRP A 235 31.05 6.94 27.76
N LEU A 236 32.18 7.66 27.70
CA LEU A 236 32.15 9.12 27.77
C LEU A 236 31.48 9.75 26.55
N SER A 237 31.73 9.24 25.34
CA SER A 237 31.03 9.71 24.14
C SER A 237 29.53 9.42 24.22
N ALA A 238 29.11 8.28 24.78
CA ALA A 238 27.70 7.97 25.01
C ALA A 238 27.07 8.96 26.02
N ASN A 239 27.76 9.30 27.12
CA ASN A 239 27.29 10.30 28.09
C ASN A 239 27.19 11.70 27.47
N LEU A 240 28.14 12.09 26.63
CA LEU A 240 28.06 13.33 25.85
C LEU A 240 26.84 13.33 24.90
N CYS A 241 26.48 12.19 24.32
CA CYS A 241 25.33 12.09 23.42
C CYS A 241 23.99 12.38 24.13
N ILE A 242 23.77 11.89 25.36
CA ILE A 242 22.52 12.19 26.08
C ILE A 242 22.43 13.65 26.53
N GLY A 243 23.55 14.23 26.97
CA GLY A 243 23.63 15.67 27.25
C GLY A 243 23.32 16.49 26.00
N ALA A 244 23.93 16.16 24.86
CA ALA A 244 23.66 16.81 23.58
C ALA A 244 22.21 16.63 23.10
N ALA A 245 21.62 15.45 23.31
CA ALA A 245 20.22 15.17 22.97
C ALA A 245 19.27 16.13 23.69
N ALA A 246 19.51 16.38 24.98
CA ALA A 246 18.73 17.33 25.78
C ALA A 246 19.02 18.80 25.43
N LEU A 247 20.24 19.13 25.02
CA LEU A 247 20.57 20.48 24.56
C LEU A 247 19.96 20.81 23.20
N HIS A 248 19.76 19.82 22.35
CA HIS A 248 19.29 20.00 20.98
C HIS A 248 17.85 20.55 20.95
N PRO A 249 17.53 21.60 20.16
CA PRO A 249 16.20 22.23 20.14
C PRO A 249 15.03 21.28 19.83
N THR A 250 15.30 20.22 19.07
CA THR A 250 14.28 19.22 18.71
C THR A 250 13.92 18.28 19.86
N MET A 251 14.58 18.34 21.02
CA MET A 251 14.21 17.53 22.19
C MET A 251 12.74 17.70 22.58
N ALA A 252 12.17 18.89 22.34
CA ALA A 252 10.79 19.22 22.67
C ALA A 252 9.77 18.51 21.78
N ARG A 253 10.18 18.18 20.54
CA ARG A 253 9.37 17.46 19.54
C ARG A 253 9.54 15.94 19.60
N LEU A 254 10.38 15.44 20.51
CA LEU A 254 10.65 14.01 20.62
C LEU A 254 9.41 13.22 21.07
N VAL A 255 8.45 13.88 21.71
CA VAL A 255 7.19 13.30 22.18
C VAL A 255 6.01 13.51 21.21
N ASP A 256 6.25 14.15 20.07
CA ASP A 256 5.22 14.38 19.05
C ASP A 256 4.71 13.03 18.51
N ARG A 257 3.40 12.94 18.31
CA ARG A 257 2.75 11.70 17.84
C ARG A 257 2.98 11.50 16.35
N ALA A 258 3.11 10.24 15.93
CA ALA A 258 3.07 9.91 14.50
C ALA A 258 1.69 10.27 13.92
N HIS A 259 1.64 11.02 12.82
CA HIS A 259 0.38 11.35 12.12
C HIS A 259 0.04 10.34 11.00
N VAL A 260 0.98 9.47 10.63
CA VAL A 260 0.79 8.42 9.63
C VAL A 260 1.32 7.11 10.21
N LYS A 261 0.48 6.05 10.20
CA LYS A 261 0.95 4.69 10.47
C LYS A 261 1.70 4.21 9.23
N ASP A 262 3.02 4.27 9.24
CA ASP A 262 3.83 3.53 8.26
C ASP A 262 3.68 2.04 8.55
N VAL A 263 2.84 1.37 7.78
CA VAL A 263 2.52 -0.07 7.91
C VAL A 263 3.60 -0.95 7.25
N GLY A 264 4.54 -0.36 6.50
CA GLY A 264 5.60 -1.09 5.81
C GLY A 264 6.70 -1.62 6.72
N LEU A 265 7.24 -2.81 6.39
CA LEU A 265 8.53 -3.27 6.89
C LEU A 265 9.65 -2.51 6.16
N SER A 266 10.42 -1.70 6.89
CA SER A 266 11.63 -1.09 6.32
C SER A 266 12.69 -2.16 6.05
N ARG A 267 13.58 -1.92 5.06
CA ARG A 267 14.70 -2.82 4.76
C ARG A 267 15.52 -3.18 6.02
N GLY A 268 15.75 -2.19 6.89
CA GLY A 268 16.46 -2.40 8.16
C GLY A 268 15.73 -3.34 9.14
N ARG A 269 14.38 -3.26 9.22
CA ARG A 269 13.59 -4.18 10.05
C ARG A 269 13.66 -5.62 9.53
N ILE A 270 13.61 -5.80 8.20
CA ILE A 270 13.71 -7.13 7.58
C ILE A 270 15.05 -7.77 7.93
N ILE A 271 16.16 -7.04 7.72
CA ILE A 271 17.50 -7.52 8.05
C ILE A 271 17.60 -7.91 9.54
N ALA A 272 17.08 -7.08 10.44
CA ALA A 272 17.10 -7.36 11.87
C ALA A 272 16.32 -8.63 12.25
N LEU A 273 15.10 -8.79 11.72
CA LEU A 273 14.26 -9.96 12.01
C LEU A 273 14.83 -11.25 11.38
N SER A 274 15.35 -11.17 10.15
CA SER A 274 16.03 -12.31 9.51
C SER A 274 17.28 -12.72 10.28
N SER A 275 18.08 -11.76 10.76
CA SER A 275 19.25 -12.04 11.59
C SER A 275 18.84 -12.70 12.91
N ALA A 276 17.75 -12.22 13.53
CA ALA A 276 17.23 -12.80 14.77
C ALA A 276 16.76 -14.25 14.59
N ALA A 277 16.09 -14.55 13.48
CA ALA A 277 15.65 -15.90 13.15
C ALA A 277 16.82 -16.89 12.96
N LEU A 278 17.96 -16.41 12.43
CA LEU A 278 19.17 -17.20 12.26
C LEU A 278 20.04 -17.29 13.53
N ALA A 279 19.80 -16.44 14.53
CA ALA A 279 20.66 -16.38 15.70
C ALA A 279 20.65 -17.66 16.52
N ALA A 280 19.48 -18.27 16.74
CA ALA A 280 19.37 -19.51 17.51
C ALA A 280 20.15 -20.70 16.90
N PRO A 281 20.01 -21.04 15.60
CA PRO A 281 20.81 -22.12 15.01
C PRO A 281 22.30 -21.79 14.97
N VAL A 282 22.69 -20.52 14.75
CA VAL A 282 24.10 -20.10 14.80
C VAL A 282 24.67 -20.25 16.20
N LEU A 283 23.94 -19.83 17.24
CA LEU A 283 24.34 -20.01 18.63
C LEU A 283 24.51 -21.49 18.97
N MET A 284 23.64 -22.36 18.47
CA MET A 284 23.75 -23.81 18.67
C MET A 284 24.94 -24.43 17.94
N LEU A 285 25.31 -23.94 16.75
CA LEU A 285 26.49 -24.39 16.00
C LEU A 285 27.81 -23.99 16.67
N ILE A 286 27.84 -22.80 17.27
CA ILE A 286 29.03 -22.26 17.94
C ILE A 286 29.17 -22.80 19.37
N HIS A 287 28.05 -23.11 20.02
CA HIS A 287 28.05 -23.62 21.39
C HIS A 287 28.39 -25.11 21.40
N ASP A 288 29.44 -25.47 22.14
CA ASP A 288 29.85 -26.86 22.32
C ASP A 288 28.77 -27.66 23.06
N VAL A 289 28.09 -28.55 22.34
CA VAL A 289 26.90 -29.31 22.77
C VAL A 289 27.17 -30.19 24.02
N GLY A 290 28.43 -30.35 24.41
CA GLY A 290 28.85 -31.14 25.57
C GLY A 290 28.90 -30.43 26.94
N GLN A 291 28.72 -29.09 27.04
CA GLN A 291 29.03 -28.37 28.29
C GLN A 291 27.93 -28.38 29.37
N SER A 292 26.64 -28.33 29.02
CA SER A 292 25.55 -28.33 30.01
C SER A 292 24.19 -28.65 29.40
N SER A 293 23.42 -29.56 30.01
CA SER A 293 22.04 -29.88 29.59
C SER A 293 21.07 -28.71 29.78
N GLN A 294 21.38 -27.77 30.68
CA GLN A 294 20.56 -26.57 30.90
C GLN A 294 20.65 -25.59 29.73
N ASP A 295 21.79 -25.54 29.03
CA ASP A 295 22.03 -24.58 27.95
C ASP A 295 21.24 -24.99 26.69
N VAL A 296 21.12 -26.29 26.43
CA VAL A 296 20.25 -26.85 25.38
C VAL A 296 18.78 -26.50 25.61
N LEU A 297 18.29 -26.60 26.86
CA LEU A 297 16.91 -26.25 27.21
C LEU A 297 16.61 -24.77 26.97
N VAL A 298 17.55 -23.88 27.32
CA VAL A 298 17.39 -22.43 27.09
C VAL A 298 17.39 -22.11 25.60
N ILE A 299 18.26 -22.75 24.80
CA ILE A 299 18.27 -22.57 23.34
C ILE A 299 16.96 -23.06 22.72
N ALA A 300 16.48 -24.24 23.12
CA ALA A 300 15.22 -24.80 22.61
C ALA A 300 14.01 -23.92 22.98
N ALA A 301 13.90 -23.51 24.25
CA ALA A 301 12.82 -22.64 24.72
C ALA A 301 12.86 -21.26 24.04
N GLY A 302 14.05 -20.67 23.90
CA GLY A 302 14.24 -19.40 23.21
C GLY A 302 13.90 -19.49 21.72
N SER A 303 14.27 -20.58 21.04
CA SER A 303 13.91 -20.84 19.64
C SER A 303 12.41 -20.99 19.43
N ALA A 304 11.73 -21.70 20.33
CA ALA A 304 10.28 -21.84 20.30
C ALA A 304 9.58 -20.49 20.50
N LEU A 305 10.04 -19.70 21.48
CA LEU A 305 9.52 -18.37 21.74
C LEU A 305 9.75 -17.41 20.56
N LEU A 306 10.96 -17.42 19.96
CA LEU A 306 11.26 -16.65 18.75
C LEU A 306 10.32 -17.00 17.60
N SER A 307 10.09 -18.31 17.37
CA SER A 307 9.19 -18.79 16.33
C SER A 307 7.76 -18.28 16.55
N LEU A 308 7.25 -18.37 17.77
CA LEU A 308 5.92 -17.85 18.14
C LEU A 308 5.81 -16.33 17.95
N LEU A 309 6.82 -15.57 18.37
CA LEU A 309 6.85 -14.12 18.21
C LEU A 309 6.90 -13.71 16.74
N ILE A 310 7.69 -14.39 15.91
CA ILE A 310 7.78 -14.16 14.46
C ILE A 310 6.43 -14.49 13.80
N ILE A 311 5.79 -15.61 14.15
CA ILE A 311 4.47 -15.98 13.63
C ILE A 311 3.43 -14.92 14.01
N ALA A 312 3.39 -14.50 15.27
CA ALA A 312 2.48 -13.44 15.72
C ALA A 312 2.72 -12.13 14.95
N ARG A 313 3.99 -11.80 14.65
CA ARG A 313 4.36 -10.63 13.87
C ARG A 313 3.91 -10.72 12.41
N LEU A 314 4.11 -11.87 11.77
CA LEU A 314 3.66 -12.14 10.40
C LEU A 314 2.14 -12.11 10.29
N ALA A 315 1.42 -12.71 11.24
CA ALA A 315 -0.03 -12.66 11.28
C ALA A 315 -0.56 -11.22 11.39
N GLY A 316 0.07 -10.40 12.23
CA GLY A 316 -0.23 -8.97 12.34
C GLY A 316 -0.01 -8.21 11.03
N LEU A 317 1.10 -8.48 10.32
CA LEU A 317 1.38 -7.88 9.00
C LEU A 317 0.32 -8.24 7.95
N VAL A 318 -0.08 -9.52 7.89
CA VAL A 318 -1.12 -9.98 6.97
C VAL A 318 -2.46 -9.32 7.28
N ALA A 319 -2.80 -9.18 8.58
CA ALA A 319 -4.00 -8.49 9.00
C ALA A 319 -3.98 -6.99 8.64
N ASP A 320 -2.84 -6.32 8.86
CA ASP A 320 -2.65 -4.91 8.50
C ASP A 320 -2.72 -4.69 6.98
N GLN A 321 -2.11 -5.58 6.18
CA GLN A 321 -2.23 -5.56 4.71
C GLN A 321 -3.68 -5.75 4.24
N ARG A 322 -4.41 -6.70 4.85
CA ARG A 322 -5.84 -6.87 4.56
C ARG A 322 -6.63 -5.61 4.86
N LYS A 323 -6.32 -4.91 5.95
CA LYS A 323 -7.00 -3.65 6.33
C LYS A 323 -6.72 -2.52 5.33
N LEU A 324 -5.46 -2.34 4.92
CA LEU A 324 -5.09 -1.35 3.90
C LEU A 324 -5.67 -1.67 2.51
N ALA A 325 -5.90 -2.94 2.20
CA ALA A 325 -6.55 -3.32 0.95
C ALA A 325 -8.04 -2.92 0.90
N ILE A 326 -8.69 -2.71 2.06
CA ILE A 326 -10.15 -2.48 2.15
C ILE A 326 -10.56 -1.07 2.59
N THR A 327 -9.65 -0.21 3.07
CA THR A 327 -9.97 1.18 3.47
C THR A 327 -9.06 2.20 2.77
N ASP A 328 -9.65 3.26 2.22
CA ASP A 328 -8.96 4.39 1.60
C ASP A 328 -8.22 5.23 2.66
N SER A 329 -6.95 5.53 2.42
CA SER A 329 -6.09 6.19 3.42
C SER A 329 -6.41 7.67 3.63
N LEU A 330 -7.01 8.35 2.64
CA LEU A 330 -7.38 9.76 2.74
C LEU A 330 -8.71 9.92 3.48
N THR A 331 -9.76 9.23 3.00
CA THR A 331 -11.13 9.44 3.47
C THR A 331 -11.54 8.52 4.62
N GLY A 332 -10.79 7.43 4.84
CA GLY A 332 -11.14 6.39 5.83
C GLY A 332 -12.38 5.57 5.49
N LEU A 333 -12.96 5.75 4.29
CA LEU A 333 -14.04 4.92 3.74
C LEU A 333 -13.49 3.59 3.19
N HIS A 334 -14.38 2.70 2.76
CA HIS A 334 -13.94 1.48 2.07
C HIS A 334 -13.31 1.79 0.70
N THR A 335 -12.45 0.91 0.19
CA THR A 335 -11.89 1.03 -1.17
C THR A 335 -12.87 0.51 -2.22
N ARG A 336 -12.70 0.95 -3.47
CA ARG A 336 -13.37 0.36 -4.65
C ARG A 336 -13.34 -1.17 -4.65
N ARG A 337 -12.17 -1.75 -4.36
CA ARG A 337 -11.98 -3.21 -4.31
C ARG A 337 -12.89 -3.88 -3.27
N PHE A 338 -13.09 -3.25 -2.11
CA PHE A 338 -14.00 -3.78 -1.10
C PHE A 338 -15.45 -3.72 -1.58
N PHE A 339 -15.86 -2.61 -2.21
CA PHE A 339 -17.19 -2.48 -2.81
C PHE A 339 -17.45 -3.55 -3.88
N GLU A 340 -16.52 -3.73 -4.83
CA GLU A 340 -16.62 -4.73 -5.91
C GLU A 340 -16.67 -6.16 -5.35
N ALA A 341 -16.01 -6.43 -4.22
CA ALA A 341 -16.08 -7.74 -3.57
C ALA A 341 -17.40 -7.97 -2.80
N GLN A 342 -18.03 -6.91 -2.26
CA GLN A 342 -19.29 -7.03 -1.50
C GLN A 342 -20.53 -7.10 -2.41
N LEU A 343 -20.53 -6.38 -3.53
CA LEU A 343 -21.70 -6.28 -4.41
C LEU A 343 -22.23 -7.66 -4.89
N PRO A 344 -21.41 -8.59 -5.41
CA PRO A 344 -21.88 -9.91 -5.81
C PRO A 344 -22.45 -10.73 -4.65
N LEU A 345 -21.89 -10.57 -3.44
CA LEU A 345 -22.34 -11.26 -2.24
C LEU A 345 -23.72 -10.78 -1.81
N GLU A 346 -23.96 -9.47 -1.84
CA GLU A 346 -25.27 -8.89 -1.51
C GLU A 346 -26.33 -9.22 -2.57
N ILE A 347 -25.98 -9.20 -3.86
CA ILE A 347 -26.90 -9.64 -4.93
C ILE A 347 -27.25 -11.12 -4.75
N ALA A 348 -26.27 -11.98 -4.45
CA ALA A 348 -26.55 -13.40 -4.20
C ALA A 348 -27.43 -13.62 -2.96
N ARG A 349 -27.30 -12.78 -1.92
CA ARG A 349 -28.19 -12.81 -0.73
C ARG A 349 -29.59 -12.36 -1.09
N ALA A 350 -29.74 -11.24 -1.78
CA ALA A 350 -31.03 -10.71 -2.22
C ALA A 350 -31.75 -11.72 -3.12
N ARG A 351 -31.05 -12.33 -4.08
CA ARG A 351 -31.63 -13.36 -4.96
C ARG A 351 -32.19 -14.57 -4.18
N ARG A 352 -31.56 -14.98 -3.09
CA ARG A 352 -32.05 -16.08 -2.24
C ARG A 352 -33.29 -15.71 -1.42
N ASN A 353 -33.43 -14.44 -1.08
CA ASN A 353 -34.47 -13.94 -0.17
C ASN A 353 -35.58 -13.18 -0.91
N ASP A 354 -35.61 -13.22 -2.24
CA ASP A 354 -36.48 -12.38 -3.09
C ASP A 354 -36.40 -10.88 -2.71
N GLY A 355 -35.19 -10.44 -2.36
CA GLY A 355 -34.87 -9.10 -1.91
C GLY A 355 -34.34 -8.20 -3.05
N SER A 356 -33.93 -6.99 -2.68
CA SER A 356 -33.38 -6.00 -3.61
C SER A 356 -32.07 -5.40 -3.09
N VAL A 357 -31.23 -4.93 -4.00
CA VAL A 357 -29.97 -4.25 -3.66
C VAL A 357 -29.86 -3.01 -4.52
N ALA A 358 -29.62 -1.85 -3.92
CA ALA A 358 -29.39 -0.61 -4.63
C ALA A 358 -27.91 -0.22 -4.64
N VAL A 359 -27.46 0.31 -5.77
CA VAL A 359 -26.14 0.90 -5.97
C VAL A 359 -26.32 2.38 -6.30
N PHE A 360 -25.49 3.22 -5.67
CA PHE A 360 -25.40 4.64 -5.96
C PHE A 360 -23.96 4.97 -6.31
N ILE A 361 -23.74 5.61 -7.46
CA ILE A 361 -22.46 6.21 -7.82
C ILE A 361 -22.58 7.71 -7.66
N ILE A 362 -21.65 8.30 -6.93
CA ILE A 362 -21.69 9.68 -6.44
C ILE A 362 -20.39 10.34 -6.90
N ASP A 363 -20.47 11.52 -7.49
CA ASP A 363 -19.31 12.25 -7.97
C ASP A 363 -19.35 13.70 -7.52
N VAL A 364 -18.18 14.21 -7.09
CA VAL A 364 -18.03 15.60 -6.65
C VAL A 364 -18.01 16.53 -7.87
N ASP A 365 -19.03 17.38 -7.96
CA ASP A 365 -19.20 18.26 -9.10
C ASP A 365 -18.05 19.28 -9.18
N ARG A 366 -17.46 19.40 -10.37
CA ARG A 366 -16.41 20.38 -10.69
C ARG A 366 -15.15 20.25 -9.79
N PHE A 367 -14.84 19.05 -9.31
CA PHE A 367 -13.69 18.83 -8.42
C PHE A 367 -12.36 19.29 -9.02
N LYS A 368 -12.14 19.05 -10.32
CA LYS A 368 -10.96 19.57 -11.03
C LYS A 368 -10.77 21.08 -10.86
N SER A 369 -11.85 21.87 -10.97
CA SER A 369 -11.78 23.32 -10.78
C SER A 369 -11.42 23.72 -9.34
N ILE A 370 -11.75 22.89 -8.35
CA ILE A 370 -11.33 23.13 -6.96
C ILE A 370 -9.81 22.94 -6.86
N ASN A 371 -9.27 21.85 -7.39
CA ASN A 371 -7.83 21.61 -7.42
C ASN A 371 -7.07 22.68 -8.20
N ASP A 372 -7.58 23.07 -9.37
CA ASP A 372 -6.93 24.06 -10.22
C ASP A 372 -6.88 25.45 -9.57
N ASN A 373 -7.91 25.82 -8.77
CA ASN A 373 -8.00 27.13 -8.13
C ASN A 373 -7.38 27.19 -6.72
N TYR A 374 -7.41 26.11 -5.96
CA TYR A 374 -7.04 26.10 -4.52
C TYR A 374 -5.94 25.08 -4.17
N GLY A 375 -5.50 24.27 -5.14
CA GLY A 375 -4.45 23.26 -4.97
C GLY A 375 -4.96 21.92 -4.44
N HIS A 376 -4.13 20.88 -4.61
CA HIS A 376 -4.45 19.51 -4.18
C HIS A 376 -4.75 19.36 -2.67
N PRO A 377 -4.05 20.04 -1.74
CA PRO A 377 -4.39 19.94 -0.32
C PRO A 377 -5.82 20.40 0.00
N ALA A 378 -6.30 21.46 -0.65
CA ALA A 378 -7.69 21.91 -0.51
C ALA A 378 -8.68 20.90 -1.13
N GLY A 379 -8.31 20.25 -2.23
CA GLY A 379 -9.07 19.13 -2.79
C GLY A 379 -9.17 17.95 -1.83
N ASP A 380 -8.07 17.61 -1.14
CA ASP A 380 -8.04 16.56 -0.12
C ASP A 380 -8.98 16.88 1.05
N ASP A 381 -8.99 18.14 1.52
CA ASP A 381 -9.93 18.62 2.54
C ASP A 381 -11.40 18.44 2.11
N VAL A 382 -11.72 18.78 0.85
CA VAL A 382 -13.06 18.57 0.28
C VAL A 382 -13.43 17.09 0.29
N LEU A 383 -12.54 16.22 -0.15
CA LEU A 383 -12.81 14.77 -0.20
C LEU A 383 -13.04 14.18 1.20
N MET A 384 -12.24 14.59 2.19
CA MET A 384 -12.40 14.16 3.57
C MET A 384 -13.74 14.61 4.16
N GLU A 385 -14.15 15.86 3.92
CA GLU A 385 -15.43 16.39 4.42
C GLU A 385 -16.63 15.76 3.70
N VAL A 386 -16.58 15.60 2.37
CA VAL A 386 -17.63 14.91 1.61
C VAL A 386 -17.79 13.47 2.12
N ALA A 387 -16.68 12.75 2.31
CA ALA A 387 -16.71 11.40 2.87
C ALA A 387 -17.36 11.37 4.27
N GLY A 388 -17.04 12.33 5.14
CA GLY A 388 -17.66 12.47 6.45
C GLY A 388 -19.18 12.69 6.38
N ARG A 389 -19.64 13.54 5.47
CA ARG A 389 -21.07 13.83 5.26
C ARG A 389 -21.84 12.65 4.68
N LEU A 390 -21.27 11.97 3.69
CA LEU A 390 -21.85 10.75 3.12
C LEU A 390 -21.95 9.66 4.19
N ARG A 391 -20.90 9.48 5.00
CA ARG A 391 -20.90 8.51 6.11
C ARG A 391 -21.98 8.81 7.14
N ALA A 392 -22.20 10.08 7.47
CA ALA A 392 -23.26 10.49 8.39
C ALA A 392 -24.67 10.30 7.80
N ALA A 393 -24.80 10.31 6.47
CA ALA A 393 -26.05 10.00 5.77
C ALA A 393 -26.29 8.49 5.57
N SER A 394 -25.24 7.67 5.65
CA SER A 394 -25.31 6.22 5.55
C SER A 394 -25.76 5.56 6.86
N ARG A 395 -26.33 4.35 6.74
CA ARG A 395 -26.81 3.55 7.88
C ARG A 395 -25.91 2.35 8.15
N SER A 396 -26.06 1.76 9.35
CA SER A 396 -25.42 0.49 9.68
C SER A 396 -25.90 -0.61 8.73
N GLY A 397 -24.97 -1.33 8.10
CA GLY A 397 -25.24 -2.36 7.10
C GLY A 397 -25.14 -1.87 5.64
N GLU A 398 -25.06 -0.56 5.41
CA GLU A 398 -24.75 -0.01 4.08
C GLU A 398 -23.21 0.03 3.88
N VAL A 399 -22.74 -0.22 2.66
CA VAL A 399 -21.30 -0.17 2.34
C VAL A 399 -21.02 1.10 1.56
N LEU A 400 -20.33 2.04 2.21
CA LEU A 400 -19.85 3.29 1.59
C LEU A 400 -18.34 3.18 1.26
N ALA A 401 -17.99 3.43 0.01
CA ALA A 401 -16.63 3.33 -0.50
C ALA A 401 -16.21 4.56 -1.31
N ARG A 402 -14.91 4.86 -1.33
CA ARG A 402 -14.30 5.72 -2.35
C ARG A 402 -14.03 4.87 -3.59
N TYR A 403 -14.78 5.15 -4.65
CA TYR A 403 -14.80 4.35 -5.87
C TYR A 403 -13.74 4.82 -6.89
N GLY A 404 -13.45 6.11 -6.92
CA GLY A 404 -12.46 6.72 -7.81
C GLY A 404 -11.75 7.91 -7.16
N GLY A 405 -11.09 8.74 -7.98
CA GLY A 405 -10.37 9.93 -7.49
C GLY A 405 -11.29 10.90 -6.75
N GLU A 406 -12.41 11.27 -7.38
CA GLU A 406 -13.45 12.17 -6.86
C GLU A 406 -14.82 11.49 -6.75
N GLU A 407 -14.84 10.16 -6.87
CA GLU A 407 -16.04 9.33 -6.95
C GLU A 407 -16.20 8.47 -5.69
N PHE A 408 -17.45 8.33 -5.24
CA PHE A 408 -17.88 7.51 -4.13
C PHE A 408 -18.96 6.54 -4.59
N ALA A 409 -19.08 5.40 -3.92
CA ALA A 409 -20.12 4.43 -4.19
C ALA A 409 -20.80 4.01 -2.88
N LEU A 410 -22.13 3.89 -2.89
CA LEU A 410 -22.91 3.37 -1.78
C LEU A 410 -23.68 2.13 -2.23
N LEU A 411 -23.53 1.05 -1.46
CA LEU A 411 -24.32 -0.18 -1.58
C LEU A 411 -25.35 -0.22 -0.46
N VAL A 412 -26.62 -0.38 -0.83
CA VAL A 412 -27.74 -0.42 0.12
C VAL A 412 -28.51 -1.74 -0.05
N PRO A 413 -28.42 -2.67 0.91
CA PRO A 413 -29.27 -3.84 0.95
C PRO A 413 -30.75 -3.47 1.18
N ASP A 414 -31.66 -4.32 0.71
CA ASP A 414 -33.11 -4.22 0.88
C ASP A 414 -33.70 -2.88 0.40
N ALA A 415 -33.17 -2.38 -0.72
CA ALA A 415 -33.59 -1.13 -1.34
C ALA A 415 -34.06 -1.36 -2.79
N GLY A 416 -35.37 -1.41 -2.96
CA GLY A 416 -36.03 -1.46 -4.26
C GLY A 416 -36.14 -0.08 -4.94
N PRO A 417 -36.68 -0.03 -6.17
CA PRO A 417 -36.68 1.15 -7.03
C PRO A 417 -37.36 2.37 -6.40
N GLY A 418 -38.46 2.19 -5.66
CA GLY A 418 -39.17 3.28 -4.99
C GLY A 418 -38.37 4.03 -3.91
N ARG A 419 -37.25 3.46 -3.43
CA ARG A 419 -36.38 4.08 -2.42
C ARG A 419 -35.15 4.78 -2.99
N LEU A 420 -34.82 4.56 -4.26
CA LEU A 420 -33.61 5.09 -4.91
C LEU A 420 -33.57 6.62 -4.84
N SER A 421 -34.61 7.29 -5.32
CA SER A 421 -34.66 8.75 -5.35
C SER A 421 -34.57 9.39 -3.97
N VAL A 422 -35.18 8.77 -2.96
CA VAL A 422 -35.15 9.27 -1.57
C VAL A 422 -33.74 9.20 -1.00
N ILE A 423 -33.05 8.06 -1.18
CA ILE A 423 -31.68 7.86 -0.69
C ILE A 423 -30.71 8.76 -1.45
N ALA A 424 -30.81 8.83 -2.79
CA ALA A 424 -29.95 9.67 -3.61
C ALA A 424 -30.08 11.16 -3.25
N ASN A 425 -31.32 11.66 -3.07
CA ASN A 425 -31.52 13.05 -2.69
C ASN A 425 -31.00 13.33 -1.29
N ARG A 426 -31.19 12.42 -0.33
CA ARG A 426 -30.61 12.54 1.01
C ARG A 426 -29.09 12.72 0.96
N LEU A 427 -28.39 11.92 0.15
CA LEU A 427 -26.93 12.02 0.01
C LEU A 427 -26.53 13.37 -0.60
N ARG A 428 -27.19 13.75 -1.70
CA ARG A 428 -26.95 15.01 -2.41
C ARG A 428 -27.17 16.23 -1.52
N GLU A 429 -28.31 16.30 -0.84
CA GLU A 429 -28.68 17.41 0.04
C GLU A 429 -27.74 17.50 1.24
N ARG A 430 -27.35 16.35 1.82
CA ARG A 430 -26.44 16.34 2.96
C ARG A 430 -25.06 16.90 2.62
N VAL A 431 -24.57 16.65 1.41
CA VAL A 431 -23.31 17.26 0.96
C VAL A 431 -23.49 18.75 0.67
N ALA A 432 -24.58 19.15 0.03
CA ALA A 432 -24.84 20.54 -0.35
C ALA A 432 -25.26 21.47 0.81
N GLU A 433 -25.66 20.92 1.97
CA GLU A 433 -26.29 21.66 3.08
C GLU A 433 -25.45 22.85 3.60
N LYS A 434 -24.13 22.68 3.70
CA LYS A 434 -23.23 23.68 4.30
C LYS A 434 -21.97 23.85 3.44
N PRO A 435 -21.38 25.05 3.35
CA PRO A 435 -20.05 25.19 2.77
C PRO A 435 -19.02 24.28 3.47
N ILE A 436 -18.03 23.81 2.71
CA ILE A 436 -16.90 23.02 3.20
C ILE A 436 -15.73 23.97 3.47
N PRO A 437 -15.20 24.04 4.70
CA PRO A 437 -13.99 24.81 4.97
C PRO A 437 -12.79 24.08 4.36
N VAL A 438 -12.00 24.79 3.54
CA VAL A 438 -10.73 24.28 3.01
C VAL A 438 -9.57 25.17 3.42
N ASN A 439 -8.43 24.55 3.68
CA ASN A 439 -7.22 25.29 4.01
C ASN A 439 -6.48 25.69 2.73
N ALA A 440 -6.60 26.96 2.33
CA ALA A 440 -5.91 27.53 1.17
C ALA A 440 -4.79 28.48 1.63
N GLY A 441 -3.81 27.95 2.37
CA GLY A 441 -2.66 28.71 2.87
C GLY A 441 -2.80 29.09 4.35
N ASN A 442 -3.09 30.36 4.64
CA ASN A 442 -3.25 30.86 6.02
C ASN A 442 -4.71 31.20 6.40
N ASP A 443 -5.65 31.11 5.45
CA ASP A 443 -7.07 31.46 5.65
C ASP A 443 -7.96 30.25 5.33
N ASP A 444 -8.99 30.04 6.15
CA ASP A 444 -10.04 29.03 5.91
C ASP A 444 -11.09 29.61 4.94
N ILE A 445 -11.23 29.00 3.76
CA ILE A 445 -12.17 29.46 2.72
C ILE A 445 -13.40 28.53 2.71
N PRO A 446 -14.63 29.05 2.87
CA PRO A 446 -15.84 28.26 2.74
C PRO A 446 -16.19 28.03 1.25
N LEU A 447 -16.15 26.77 0.79
CA LEU A 447 -16.51 26.39 -0.57
C LEU A 447 -17.87 25.70 -0.63
N SER A 448 -18.75 26.15 -1.52
CA SER A 448 -19.98 25.43 -1.84
C SER A 448 -19.68 24.28 -2.79
N VAL A 449 -19.79 23.04 -2.28
CA VAL A 449 -19.52 21.81 -3.04
C VAL A 449 -20.82 21.03 -3.19
N THR A 450 -21.08 20.54 -4.41
CA THR A 450 -22.24 19.70 -4.72
C THR A 450 -21.79 18.36 -5.25
N VAL A 451 -22.70 17.39 -5.25
CA VAL A 451 -22.48 16.07 -5.85
C VAL A 451 -23.61 15.75 -6.81
N SER A 452 -23.29 15.01 -7.86
CA SER A 452 -24.27 14.35 -8.70
C SER A 452 -24.35 12.88 -8.33
N VAL A 453 -25.55 12.29 -8.38
CA VAL A 453 -25.78 10.90 -7.96
C VAL A 453 -26.54 10.12 -9.03
N GLY A 454 -25.94 9.03 -9.50
CA GLY A 454 -26.61 8.02 -10.31
C GLY A 454 -26.96 6.80 -9.47
N SER A 455 -28.10 6.16 -9.74
CA SER A 455 -28.57 5.05 -8.92
C SER A 455 -29.28 3.96 -9.72
N ALA A 456 -29.14 2.71 -9.30
CA ALA A 456 -29.78 1.55 -9.92
C ALA A 456 -30.07 0.48 -8.86
N SER A 457 -30.96 -0.47 -9.14
CA SER A 457 -31.35 -1.54 -8.21
C SER A 457 -31.48 -2.90 -8.87
N PHE A 458 -30.95 -3.93 -8.21
CA PHE A 458 -31.30 -5.33 -8.44
C PHE A 458 -32.68 -5.65 -7.87
N PRO A 459 -33.52 -6.47 -8.54
CA PRO A 459 -33.37 -6.96 -9.92
C PRO A 459 -33.94 -6.01 -10.98
N THR A 460 -34.65 -4.95 -10.59
CA THR A 460 -35.43 -4.09 -11.49
C THR A 460 -34.64 -3.55 -12.68
N HIS A 461 -33.41 -3.08 -12.46
CA HIS A 461 -32.62 -2.43 -13.50
C HIS A 461 -31.67 -3.39 -14.21
N GLY A 462 -31.29 -4.51 -13.58
CA GLY A 462 -30.36 -5.47 -14.15
C GLY A 462 -30.18 -6.70 -13.26
N ASP A 463 -29.71 -7.79 -13.87
CA ASP A 463 -29.65 -9.12 -13.25
C ASP A 463 -28.28 -9.45 -12.61
N GLY A 464 -27.25 -8.68 -12.96
CA GLY A 464 -25.87 -8.90 -12.52
C GLY A 464 -25.20 -7.69 -11.85
N PRO A 465 -24.10 -7.91 -11.09
CA PRO A 465 -23.32 -6.84 -10.47
C PRO A 465 -22.87 -5.76 -11.47
N ASP A 466 -22.31 -6.17 -12.61
CA ASP A 466 -21.76 -5.26 -13.60
C ASP A 466 -22.86 -4.44 -14.29
N ASP A 467 -24.03 -5.04 -14.54
CA ASP A 467 -25.16 -4.34 -15.14
C ASP A 467 -25.64 -3.18 -14.26
N ILE A 468 -25.80 -3.43 -12.96
CA ILE A 468 -26.31 -2.43 -12.02
C ILE A 468 -25.32 -1.28 -11.87
N VAL A 469 -24.01 -1.57 -11.82
CA VAL A 469 -22.98 -0.53 -11.76
C VAL A 469 -22.98 0.31 -13.04
N VAL A 470 -23.03 -0.33 -14.22
CA VAL A 470 -23.07 0.38 -15.52
C VAL A 470 -24.31 1.26 -15.64
N ILE A 471 -25.47 0.79 -15.16
CA ILE A 471 -26.71 1.57 -15.21
C ILE A 471 -26.67 2.74 -14.22
N ALA A 472 -26.14 2.53 -13.02
CA ALA A 472 -25.96 3.61 -12.05
C ALA A 472 -24.97 4.67 -12.55
N ASP A 473 -23.90 4.26 -13.23
CA ASP A 473 -22.91 5.16 -13.85
C ASP A 473 -23.52 5.99 -14.99
N ARG A 474 -24.33 5.36 -15.86
CA ARG A 474 -25.09 6.08 -16.90
C ARG A 474 -26.06 7.10 -16.32
N ALA A 475 -26.75 6.73 -15.26
CA ALA A 475 -27.62 7.66 -14.55
C ALA A 475 -26.81 8.84 -14.01
N LEU A 476 -25.63 8.59 -13.42
CA LEU A 476 -24.73 9.66 -12.96
C LEU A 476 -24.31 10.58 -14.12
N TYR A 477 -23.94 10.01 -15.26
CA TYR A 477 -23.62 10.79 -16.46
C TYR A 477 -24.78 11.67 -16.90
N ALA A 478 -26.01 11.13 -16.93
CA ALA A 478 -27.21 11.90 -17.25
C ALA A 478 -27.48 13.03 -16.24
N ALA A 479 -27.26 12.78 -14.94
CA ALA A 479 -27.35 13.80 -13.90
C ALA A 479 -26.32 14.93 -14.11
N LYS A 480 -25.08 14.59 -14.48
CA LYS A 480 -24.04 15.58 -14.80
C LYS A 480 -24.40 16.39 -16.05
N ALA A 481 -24.85 15.72 -17.11
CA ALA A 481 -25.22 16.35 -18.39
C ALA A 481 -26.41 17.29 -18.25
N ALA A 482 -27.40 16.94 -17.42
CA ALA A 482 -28.59 17.77 -17.21
C ALA A 482 -28.34 19.01 -16.35
N GLY A 483 -27.11 19.25 -15.87
CA GLY A 483 -26.73 20.47 -15.14
C GLY A 483 -26.18 20.24 -13.74
N ARG A 484 -25.80 19.01 -13.38
CA ARG A 484 -25.18 18.65 -12.09
C ARG A 484 -26.07 18.94 -10.86
N ASN A 485 -25.54 18.72 -9.65
CA ASN A 485 -26.23 18.86 -8.36
C ASN A 485 -27.64 18.23 -8.39
N ARG A 486 -27.73 17.01 -8.89
CA ARG A 486 -29.01 16.31 -9.05
C ARG A 486 -28.81 14.81 -9.01
N ILE A 487 -29.95 14.14 -8.92
CA ILE A 487 -30.03 12.69 -8.96
C ILE A 487 -30.55 12.23 -10.32
N ALA A 488 -30.17 11.02 -10.70
CA ALA A 488 -30.82 10.27 -11.75
C ALA A 488 -30.94 8.81 -11.33
N VAL A 489 -32.06 8.21 -11.69
CA VAL A 489 -32.30 6.77 -11.53
C VAL A 489 -32.07 6.13 -12.89
N GLY A 490 -31.48 4.94 -12.88
CA GLY A 490 -31.35 4.11 -14.07
C GLY A 490 -32.70 3.96 -14.76
N PRO A 491 -32.76 3.98 -16.10
CA PRO A 491 -33.99 3.65 -16.78
C PRO A 491 -34.36 2.19 -16.46
N GLU A 492 -35.64 1.92 -16.23
CA GLU A 492 -36.13 0.55 -16.24
C GLU A 492 -35.74 -0.10 -17.58
N PRO A 493 -35.39 -1.40 -17.60
CA PRO A 493 -35.12 -2.10 -18.84
C PRO A 493 -36.33 -1.92 -19.75
N LEU A 494 -36.13 -1.27 -20.89
CA LEU A 494 -37.17 -1.22 -21.92
C LEU A 494 -37.53 -2.68 -22.24
N PRO A 495 -38.82 -3.05 -22.28
CA PRO A 495 -39.22 -4.37 -22.77
C PRO A 495 -38.53 -4.57 -24.11
N ALA A 496 -37.92 -5.74 -24.35
CA ALA A 496 -37.10 -6.02 -25.53
C ALA A 496 -37.73 -5.40 -26.79
N VAL A 497 -37.25 -4.21 -27.15
CA VAL A 497 -37.82 -3.44 -28.25
C VAL A 497 -37.20 -4.02 -29.50
N ASP A 498 -38.05 -4.24 -30.50
CA ASP A 498 -37.63 -4.56 -31.86
C ASP A 498 -36.47 -3.63 -32.27
N PRO A 499 -35.29 -4.17 -32.66
CA PRO A 499 -34.14 -3.36 -33.09
C PRO A 499 -34.43 -2.39 -34.24
N ASP A 500 -35.64 -2.42 -34.82
CA ASP A 500 -36.11 -1.48 -35.84
C ASP A 500 -36.44 -0.06 -35.31
N THR A 501 -36.56 0.18 -33.99
CA THR A 501 -37.16 1.45 -33.50
C THR A 501 -36.25 2.62 -33.09
N ASP A 502 -34.94 2.62 -33.36
CA ASP A 502 -34.10 3.82 -33.20
C ASP A 502 -33.04 3.97 -34.31
N GLY A 503 -33.50 4.37 -35.50
CA GLY A 503 -32.69 4.46 -36.72
C GLY A 503 -31.47 5.37 -36.62
N ALA A 504 -31.51 6.49 -35.90
CA ALA A 504 -30.44 7.49 -35.99
C ALA A 504 -29.12 7.08 -35.31
N MET A 505 -29.17 6.51 -34.10
CA MET A 505 -27.95 6.16 -33.36
C MET A 505 -27.34 4.84 -33.86
N ALA A 506 -28.20 3.88 -34.21
CA ALA A 506 -27.78 2.64 -34.87
C ALA A 506 -27.12 2.94 -36.23
N GLU A 507 -27.70 3.83 -37.03
CA GLU A 507 -27.09 4.30 -38.28
C GLU A 507 -25.78 5.04 -38.02
N PHE A 508 -25.71 5.91 -36.99
CA PHE A 508 -24.47 6.59 -36.64
C PHE A 508 -23.35 5.61 -36.29
N LEU A 509 -23.60 4.61 -35.44
CA LEU A 509 -22.61 3.57 -35.14
C LEU A 509 -22.22 2.79 -36.40
N CYS A 510 -23.17 2.49 -37.29
CA CYS A 510 -22.87 1.85 -38.56
C CYS A 510 -21.99 2.75 -39.46
N GLN A 511 -22.19 4.06 -39.47
CA GLN A 511 -21.35 5.01 -40.22
C GLN A 511 -19.94 5.10 -39.64
N VAL A 512 -19.81 5.12 -38.31
CA VAL A 512 -18.50 5.09 -37.63
C VAL A 512 -17.80 3.76 -37.92
N ALA A 513 -18.52 2.63 -37.88
CA ALA A 513 -17.98 1.32 -38.24
C ALA A 513 -17.48 1.31 -39.69
N ASP A 514 -18.28 1.81 -40.63
CA ASP A 514 -17.89 1.90 -42.04
C ASP A 514 -16.61 2.76 -42.22
N ARG A 515 -16.41 3.80 -41.39
CA ARG A 515 -15.19 4.62 -41.41
C ARG A 515 -13.97 3.90 -40.82
N VAL A 516 -14.15 3.18 -39.71
CA VAL A 516 -13.10 2.34 -39.11
C VAL A 516 -12.67 1.23 -40.07
N ASP A 517 -13.63 0.60 -40.76
CA ASP A 517 -13.40 -0.41 -41.79
C ASP A 517 -12.52 0.16 -42.92
N GLY A 518 -12.82 1.40 -43.35
CA GLY A 518 -12.05 2.12 -44.37
C GLY A 518 -10.61 2.47 -43.99
N TRP A 519 -10.28 2.57 -42.69
CA TRP A 519 -8.90 2.77 -42.25
C TRP A 519 -8.03 1.53 -42.43
N LEU A 520 -8.64 0.35 -42.30
CA LEU A 520 -7.93 -0.92 -42.16
C LEU A 520 -8.03 -1.79 -43.42
N HIS A 521 -9.07 -1.61 -44.23
CA HIS A 521 -9.43 -2.50 -45.32
C HIS A 521 -9.76 -1.73 -46.61
N ARG A 522 -9.29 -2.25 -47.74
CA ARG A 522 -9.64 -1.74 -49.10
C ARG A 522 -10.92 -2.37 -49.66
N TYR A 523 -11.60 -3.18 -48.86
CA TYR A 523 -12.78 -3.96 -49.22
C TYR A 523 -13.85 -3.72 -48.17
N ASP A 524 -15.11 -3.92 -48.54
CA ASP A 524 -16.27 -3.79 -47.66
C ASP A 524 -16.35 -4.97 -46.67
N HIS A 525 -15.46 -4.96 -45.69
CA HIS A 525 -15.16 -6.08 -44.80
C HIS A 525 -16.30 -6.26 -43.80
N SER A 526 -16.67 -5.21 -43.08
CA SER A 526 -17.70 -5.26 -42.05
C SER A 526 -19.10 -5.62 -42.59
N ARG A 527 -19.48 -5.17 -43.80
CA ARG A 527 -20.78 -5.55 -44.40
C ARG A 527 -20.78 -6.97 -44.95
N SER A 528 -19.65 -7.44 -45.47
CA SER A 528 -19.52 -8.83 -45.91
C SER A 528 -19.65 -9.79 -44.73
N VAL A 529 -18.95 -9.50 -43.62
CA VAL A 529 -19.05 -10.25 -42.36
C VAL A 529 -20.49 -10.26 -41.84
N SER A 530 -21.15 -9.10 -41.78
CA SER A 530 -22.57 -9.00 -41.36
C SER A 530 -23.49 -9.93 -42.16
N ARG A 531 -23.36 -9.94 -43.49
CA ARG A 531 -24.16 -10.79 -44.38
C ARG A 531 -23.88 -12.28 -44.14
N TRP A 532 -22.61 -12.68 -44.10
CA TRP A 532 -22.24 -14.09 -43.91
C TRP A 532 -22.67 -14.61 -42.55
N ALA A 533 -22.49 -13.80 -41.50
CA ALA A 533 -22.91 -14.16 -40.14
C ALA A 533 -24.43 -14.33 -40.06
N GLY A 534 -25.21 -13.51 -40.78
CA GLY A 534 -26.66 -13.68 -40.88
C GLY A 534 -27.10 -14.97 -41.59
N VAL A 535 -26.46 -15.32 -42.70
CA VAL A 535 -26.75 -16.57 -43.42
C VAL A 535 -26.39 -17.78 -42.55
N ALA A 536 -25.19 -17.76 -41.96
CA ALA A 536 -24.74 -18.82 -41.06
C ALA A 536 -25.64 -18.96 -39.82
N ALA A 537 -26.09 -17.85 -39.22
CA ALA A 537 -27.02 -17.88 -38.09
C ALA A 537 -28.39 -18.50 -38.45
N GLY A 538 -28.91 -18.22 -39.64
CA GLY A 538 -30.15 -18.82 -40.11
C GLY A 538 -30.05 -20.34 -40.29
N GLU A 539 -28.97 -20.79 -40.93
CA GLU A 539 -28.74 -22.22 -41.19
C GLU A 539 -28.31 -22.98 -39.93
N PHE A 540 -27.71 -22.30 -38.96
CA PHE A 540 -27.42 -22.84 -37.62
C PHE A 540 -28.70 -23.00 -36.77
N GLY A 541 -29.84 -22.49 -37.22
CA GLY A 541 -31.14 -22.64 -36.56
C GLY A 541 -31.44 -21.59 -35.48
N LEU A 542 -30.80 -20.41 -35.54
CA LEU A 542 -31.09 -19.31 -34.62
C LEU A 542 -32.39 -18.60 -34.99
N ASP A 543 -33.08 -18.02 -34.00
CA ASP A 543 -34.34 -17.29 -34.24
C ASP A 543 -34.10 -15.93 -34.91
N ALA A 544 -35.17 -15.33 -35.48
CA ALA A 544 -35.06 -14.08 -36.24
C ALA A 544 -34.46 -12.89 -35.44
N PRO A 545 -34.77 -12.70 -34.14
CA PRO A 545 -34.07 -11.73 -33.29
C PRO A 545 -32.56 -12.00 -33.17
N THR A 546 -32.16 -13.25 -32.95
CA THR A 546 -30.75 -13.62 -32.77
C THR A 546 -29.96 -13.51 -34.08
N ILE A 547 -30.58 -13.85 -35.21
CA ILE A 547 -29.99 -13.62 -36.55
C ILE A 547 -29.69 -12.12 -36.74
N ARG A 548 -30.63 -11.24 -36.38
CA ARG A 548 -30.43 -9.78 -36.47
C ARG A 548 -29.34 -9.28 -35.56
N ILE A 549 -29.28 -9.76 -34.32
CA ILE A 549 -28.18 -9.46 -33.38
C ILE A 549 -26.84 -9.85 -34.00
N THR A 550 -26.76 -11.04 -34.59
CA THR A 550 -25.55 -11.56 -35.24
C THR A 550 -25.13 -10.70 -36.44
N GLN A 551 -26.08 -10.26 -37.27
CA GLN A 551 -25.84 -9.37 -38.40
C GLN A 551 -25.32 -8.00 -37.95
N LEU A 552 -25.96 -7.39 -36.95
CA LEU A 552 -25.56 -6.09 -36.40
C LEU A 552 -24.18 -6.18 -35.73
N ALA A 553 -23.93 -7.24 -34.95
CA ALA A 553 -22.63 -7.50 -34.36
C ALA A 553 -21.56 -7.66 -35.43
N GLY A 554 -21.84 -8.39 -36.51
CA GLY A 554 -20.91 -8.51 -37.63
C GLY A 554 -20.57 -7.18 -38.31
N ARG A 555 -21.50 -6.23 -38.34
CA ARG A 555 -21.24 -4.89 -38.87
C ARG A 555 -20.44 -4.01 -37.90
N LEU A 556 -20.63 -4.19 -36.59
CA LEU A 556 -20.06 -3.34 -35.55
C LEU A 556 -18.85 -3.96 -34.84
N HIS A 557 -18.42 -5.16 -35.26
CA HIS A 557 -17.45 -5.97 -34.52
C HIS A 557 -16.13 -5.23 -34.25
N ASP A 558 -15.69 -4.40 -35.19
CA ASP A 558 -14.44 -3.64 -35.06
C ASP A 558 -14.64 -2.17 -34.59
N ILE A 559 -15.86 -1.76 -34.20
CA ILE A 559 -16.17 -0.37 -33.85
C ILE A 559 -15.26 0.17 -32.73
N GLY A 560 -14.85 -0.69 -31.79
CA GLY A 560 -13.97 -0.30 -30.69
C GLY A 560 -12.56 0.13 -31.12
N LYS A 561 -12.15 -0.17 -32.36
CA LYS A 561 -10.88 0.31 -32.92
C LYS A 561 -10.87 1.82 -33.12
N VAL A 562 -12.02 2.49 -33.12
CA VAL A 562 -12.10 3.97 -33.16
C VAL A 562 -11.36 4.64 -31.99
N ILE A 563 -11.20 3.95 -30.87
CA ILE A 563 -10.50 4.44 -29.67
C ILE A 563 -9.00 4.10 -29.69
N ILE A 564 -8.57 3.20 -30.58
CA ILE A 564 -7.17 2.78 -30.66
C ILE A 564 -6.38 3.82 -31.48
N PRO A 565 -5.21 4.31 -30.99
CA PRO A 565 -4.42 5.28 -31.71
C PRO A 565 -4.04 4.81 -33.12
N GLU A 566 -4.15 5.71 -34.10
CA GLU A 566 -3.83 5.44 -35.51
C GLU A 566 -2.43 4.85 -35.69
N VAL A 567 -1.46 5.35 -34.90
CA VAL A 567 -0.05 4.91 -34.95
C VAL A 567 0.10 3.43 -34.63
N VAL A 568 -0.80 2.86 -33.82
CA VAL A 568 -0.83 1.45 -33.46
C VAL A 568 -1.55 0.64 -34.54
N LEU A 569 -2.68 1.16 -35.06
CA LEU A 569 -3.47 0.49 -36.09
C LEU A 569 -2.78 0.38 -37.46
N THR A 570 -1.94 1.37 -37.80
CA THR A 570 -1.30 1.50 -39.13
C THR A 570 0.19 1.14 -39.14
N LYS A 571 0.74 0.70 -38.00
CA LYS A 571 2.18 0.46 -37.83
C LYS A 571 2.71 -0.58 -38.83
N PRO A 572 3.71 -0.27 -39.69
CA PRO A 572 4.23 -1.18 -40.73
C PRO A 572 4.92 -2.47 -40.24
N GLY A 573 5.10 -2.66 -38.93
CA GLY A 573 5.87 -3.76 -38.34
C GLY A 573 5.22 -4.35 -37.08
N ALA A 574 5.92 -5.29 -36.43
CA ALA A 574 5.39 -5.97 -35.24
C ALA A 574 5.02 -4.99 -34.12
N LEU A 575 3.86 -5.24 -33.50
CA LEU A 575 3.41 -4.51 -32.32
C LEU A 575 4.24 -4.94 -31.09
N SER A 576 4.57 -3.99 -30.22
CA SER A 576 5.13 -4.27 -28.90
C SER A 576 4.08 -4.95 -28.01
N GLU A 577 4.50 -5.53 -26.87
CA GLU A 577 3.54 -6.10 -25.91
C GLU A 577 2.54 -5.07 -25.37
N GLU A 578 2.95 -3.80 -25.21
CA GLU A 578 2.08 -2.73 -24.75
C GLU A 578 1.06 -2.33 -25.82
N GLU A 579 1.49 -2.24 -27.08
CA GLU A 579 0.62 -2.00 -28.23
C GLU A 579 -0.37 -3.15 -28.43
N TRP A 580 0.08 -4.41 -28.24
CA TRP A 580 -0.80 -5.58 -28.24
C TRP A 580 -1.82 -5.54 -27.10
N ARG A 581 -1.40 -5.16 -25.88
CA ARG A 581 -2.30 -4.98 -24.74
C ARG A 581 -3.36 -3.91 -24.99
N LEU A 582 -3.00 -2.84 -25.69
CA LEU A 582 -3.96 -1.80 -26.08
C LEU A 582 -4.92 -2.30 -27.16
N LEU A 583 -4.40 -2.96 -28.21
CA LEU A 583 -5.22 -3.49 -29.29
C LEU A 583 -6.22 -4.55 -28.81
N ARG A 584 -5.84 -5.40 -27.84
CA ARG A 584 -6.74 -6.41 -27.24
C ARG A 584 -7.89 -5.82 -26.43
N GLN A 585 -7.92 -4.51 -26.18
CA GLN A 585 -9.03 -3.83 -25.50
C GLN A 585 -10.15 -3.41 -26.46
N HIS A 586 -9.95 -3.45 -27.78
CA HIS A 586 -10.98 -3.04 -28.74
C HIS A 586 -12.33 -3.78 -28.59
N PRO A 587 -12.43 -5.05 -28.14
CA PRO A 587 -13.72 -5.69 -27.92
C PRO A 587 -14.46 -5.09 -26.71
N ASP A 588 -13.72 -4.69 -25.65
CA ASP A 588 -14.29 -3.97 -24.49
C ASP A 588 -14.76 -2.56 -24.88
N PHE A 589 -13.97 -1.85 -25.69
CA PHE A 589 -14.36 -0.55 -26.23
C PHE A 589 -15.60 -0.66 -27.12
N GLY A 590 -15.63 -1.66 -28.01
CA GLY A 590 -16.78 -1.92 -28.87
C GLY A 590 -18.03 -2.28 -28.08
N TYR A 591 -17.90 -3.11 -27.04
CA TYR A 591 -18.96 -3.42 -26.08
C TYR A 591 -19.53 -2.15 -25.45
N ARG A 592 -18.67 -1.26 -24.94
CA ARG A 592 -19.12 -0.02 -24.28
C ARG A 592 -19.86 0.89 -25.26
N LEU A 593 -19.36 1.07 -26.48
CA LEU A 593 -20.00 1.88 -27.53
C LEU A 593 -21.37 1.29 -27.92
N ALA A 594 -21.43 0.01 -28.23
CA ALA A 594 -22.68 -0.65 -28.60
C ALA A 594 -23.71 -0.65 -27.46
N ARG A 595 -23.26 -0.81 -26.21
CA ARG A 595 -24.16 -0.75 -25.04
C ARG A 595 -24.83 0.62 -24.90
N MET A 596 -24.29 1.70 -25.46
CA MET A 596 -24.92 3.04 -25.37
C MET A 596 -26.23 3.12 -26.16
N VAL A 597 -26.43 2.23 -27.14
CA VAL A 597 -27.65 2.19 -27.96
C VAL A 597 -28.71 1.33 -27.27
N PRO A 598 -29.92 1.87 -27.04
CA PRO A 598 -31.05 1.08 -26.56
C PRO A 598 -31.28 -0.17 -27.43
N GLY A 599 -31.56 -1.32 -26.81
CA GLY A 599 -31.76 -2.59 -27.51
C GLY A 599 -30.47 -3.31 -27.97
N PHE A 600 -29.30 -2.69 -27.93
CA PHE A 600 -28.05 -3.29 -28.43
C PHE A 600 -27.29 -4.10 -27.36
N ALA A 601 -27.90 -4.41 -26.23
CA ALA A 601 -27.25 -5.20 -25.18
C ALA A 601 -26.75 -6.56 -25.72
N GLY A 602 -27.59 -7.27 -26.48
CA GLY A 602 -27.21 -8.52 -27.13
C GLY A 602 -26.04 -8.33 -28.10
N VAL A 603 -26.16 -7.35 -29.01
CA VAL A 603 -25.12 -6.99 -30.00
C VAL A 603 -23.78 -6.71 -29.32
N ALA A 604 -23.79 -5.93 -28.24
CA ALA A 604 -22.58 -5.57 -27.53
C ALA A 604 -21.86 -6.80 -26.94
N HIS A 605 -22.60 -7.73 -26.32
CA HIS A 605 -21.99 -8.95 -25.79
C HIS A 605 -21.37 -9.80 -26.89
N VAL A 606 -21.97 -9.86 -28.08
CA VAL A 606 -21.40 -10.56 -29.23
C VAL A 606 -20.09 -9.90 -29.68
N ILE A 607 -20.06 -8.57 -29.78
CA ILE A 607 -18.83 -7.80 -30.13
C ILE A 607 -17.71 -8.06 -29.12
N ARG A 608 -18.05 -8.13 -27.82
CA ARG A 608 -17.08 -8.41 -26.75
C ARG A 608 -16.44 -9.79 -26.89
N GLN A 609 -17.27 -10.80 -27.19
CA GLN A 609 -16.89 -12.20 -27.18
C GLN A 609 -16.29 -12.71 -28.50
N GLN A 610 -16.22 -11.89 -29.55
CA GLN A 610 -15.81 -12.34 -30.88
C GLN A 610 -14.37 -12.90 -30.97
N HIS A 611 -13.49 -12.54 -30.02
CA HIS A 611 -12.10 -13.01 -29.93
C HIS A 611 -11.91 -14.08 -28.85
N GLU A 612 -13.01 -14.56 -28.26
CA GLU A 612 -12.98 -15.76 -27.44
C GLU A 612 -12.68 -16.97 -28.33
N ARG A 613 -11.93 -17.93 -27.80
CA ARG A 613 -11.57 -19.17 -28.50
C ARG A 613 -12.33 -20.33 -27.90
N TYR A 614 -12.73 -21.28 -28.73
CA TYR A 614 -13.51 -22.43 -28.28
C TYR A 614 -12.80 -23.26 -27.18
N ASP A 615 -11.47 -23.28 -27.19
CA ASP A 615 -10.59 -23.91 -26.19
C ASP A 615 -10.45 -23.15 -24.87
N GLY A 616 -10.79 -21.86 -24.82
CA GLY A 616 -10.66 -20.99 -23.64
C GLY A 616 -9.43 -20.07 -23.63
N ASP A 617 -8.54 -20.16 -24.64
CA ASP A 617 -7.31 -19.33 -24.71
C ASP A 617 -7.55 -17.96 -25.39
N GLY A 618 -8.82 -17.56 -25.51
CA GLY A 618 -9.26 -16.31 -26.11
C GLY A 618 -9.21 -15.11 -25.17
N TYR A 619 -9.78 -14.00 -25.62
CA TYR A 619 -9.89 -12.76 -24.84
C TYR A 619 -11.18 -12.00 -25.20
N PRO A 620 -11.70 -11.12 -24.32
CA PRO A 620 -11.12 -10.62 -23.07
C PRO A 620 -11.38 -11.45 -21.80
N ASP A 621 -12.39 -12.32 -21.80
CA ASP A 621 -12.92 -12.96 -20.60
C ASP A 621 -12.45 -14.43 -20.46
N GLY A 622 -11.91 -15.04 -21.51
CA GLY A 622 -11.35 -16.41 -21.49
C GLY A 622 -12.45 -17.48 -21.44
N LEU A 623 -13.55 -17.24 -22.16
CA LEU A 623 -14.71 -18.11 -22.19
C LEU A 623 -14.44 -19.36 -23.03
N ARG A 624 -15.06 -20.49 -22.68
CA ARG A 624 -14.81 -21.79 -23.32
C ARG A 624 -16.10 -22.44 -23.81
N GLY A 625 -16.05 -23.04 -25.01
CA GLY A 625 -17.14 -23.85 -25.55
C GLY A 625 -18.49 -23.13 -25.57
N ALA A 626 -19.48 -23.72 -24.90
CA ALA A 626 -20.86 -23.21 -24.86
C ALA A 626 -21.06 -21.95 -23.99
N ASP A 627 -20.06 -21.55 -23.19
CA ASP A 627 -20.11 -20.27 -22.46
C ASP A 627 -19.98 -19.07 -23.40
N ILE A 628 -19.49 -19.30 -24.62
CA ILE A 628 -19.44 -18.32 -25.71
C ILE A 628 -20.80 -18.32 -26.43
N ARG A 629 -21.39 -17.13 -26.59
CA ARG A 629 -22.65 -16.95 -27.33
C ARG A 629 -22.58 -17.59 -28.72
N ALA A 630 -23.67 -18.21 -29.16
CA ALA A 630 -23.74 -18.85 -30.48
C ALA A 630 -23.45 -17.84 -31.60
N GLU A 631 -23.98 -16.62 -31.45
CA GLU A 631 -23.76 -15.48 -32.33
C GLU A 631 -22.28 -15.12 -32.44
N ALA A 632 -21.54 -15.16 -31.33
CA ALA A 632 -20.11 -14.85 -31.28
C ALA A 632 -19.25 -15.96 -31.89
N ARG A 633 -19.64 -17.23 -31.66
CA ARG A 633 -19.01 -18.40 -32.31
C ARG A 633 -19.17 -18.36 -33.83
N ILE A 634 -20.33 -17.97 -34.33
CA ILE A 634 -20.59 -17.76 -35.76
C ILE A 634 -19.78 -16.59 -36.30
N LEU A 635 -19.78 -15.46 -35.57
CA LEU A 635 -19.11 -14.25 -35.98
C LEU A 635 -17.58 -14.45 -36.10
N SER A 636 -16.95 -15.17 -35.15
CA SER A 636 -15.50 -15.37 -35.15
C SER A 636 -15.00 -16.11 -36.40
N VAL A 637 -15.76 -17.10 -36.89
CA VAL A 637 -15.46 -17.81 -38.15
C VAL A 637 -15.59 -16.87 -39.36
N CYS A 638 -16.66 -16.06 -39.41
CA CYS A 638 -16.88 -15.11 -40.49
C CYS A 638 -15.77 -14.04 -40.55
N VAL A 639 -15.37 -13.51 -39.39
CA VAL A 639 -14.30 -12.51 -39.27
C VAL A 639 -12.95 -13.12 -39.66
N ALA A 640 -12.64 -14.35 -39.22
CA ALA A 640 -11.42 -15.05 -39.60
C ALA A 640 -11.34 -15.31 -41.11
N TRP A 641 -12.44 -15.72 -41.74
CA TRP A 641 -12.50 -15.88 -43.19
C TRP A 641 -12.24 -14.55 -43.92
N ALA A 642 -12.94 -13.49 -43.51
CA ALA A 642 -12.77 -12.15 -44.08
C ALA A 642 -11.34 -11.63 -43.90
N ALA A 643 -10.72 -11.95 -42.76
CA ALA A 643 -9.34 -11.62 -42.45
C ALA A 643 -8.35 -12.31 -43.39
N MET A 644 -8.50 -13.62 -43.59
CA MET A 644 -7.61 -14.40 -44.44
C MET A 644 -7.74 -14.05 -45.93
N ARG A 645 -8.93 -13.60 -46.36
CA ARG A 645 -9.22 -13.30 -47.77
C ARG A 645 -9.01 -11.83 -48.14
N SER A 646 -8.54 -10.98 -47.21
CA SER A 646 -8.25 -9.56 -47.46
C SER A 646 -6.75 -9.27 -47.45
N ASN A 647 -6.30 -8.38 -48.35
CA ASN A 647 -4.95 -7.81 -48.27
C ASN A 647 -4.90 -6.80 -47.12
N ARG A 648 -4.03 -7.05 -46.15
CA ARG A 648 -3.78 -6.20 -44.98
C ARG A 648 -2.36 -5.62 -45.05
N PRO A 649 -2.06 -4.52 -44.35
CA PRO A 649 -0.73 -3.88 -44.39
C PRO A 649 0.48 -4.82 -44.14
N HIS A 650 0.28 -5.98 -43.48
CA HIS A 650 1.35 -6.98 -43.22
C HIS A 650 1.07 -8.39 -43.75
N GLN A 651 -0.06 -8.62 -44.43
CA GLN A 651 -0.47 -9.96 -44.88
C GLN A 651 -1.16 -9.89 -46.23
N THR A 652 -0.62 -10.61 -47.21
CA THR A 652 -1.28 -10.86 -48.49
C THR A 652 -2.43 -11.84 -48.30
N ALA A 653 -3.55 -11.61 -48.97
CA ALA A 653 -4.71 -12.49 -48.93
C ALA A 653 -4.30 -13.93 -49.28
N LEU A 654 -4.72 -14.88 -48.44
CA LEU A 654 -4.55 -16.31 -48.70
C LEU A 654 -5.44 -16.73 -49.85
N ASP A 655 -5.00 -17.71 -50.65
CA ASP A 655 -5.88 -18.40 -51.57
C ASP A 655 -7.00 -19.14 -50.81
N GLU A 656 -8.09 -19.43 -51.51
CA GLU A 656 -9.28 -20.03 -50.92
C GLU A 656 -9.00 -21.39 -50.29
N ASN A 657 -8.20 -22.23 -50.95
CA ASN A 657 -7.86 -23.57 -50.44
C ASN A 657 -7.02 -23.49 -49.16
N ARG A 658 -6.12 -22.50 -49.05
CA ARG A 658 -5.36 -22.23 -47.84
C ARG A 658 -6.25 -21.71 -46.72
N ALA A 659 -7.14 -20.76 -47.00
CA ALA A 659 -8.08 -20.24 -45.99
C ALA A 659 -9.02 -21.34 -45.45
N ARG A 660 -9.49 -22.26 -46.32
CA ARG A 660 -10.29 -23.42 -45.89
C ARG A 660 -9.50 -24.35 -44.98
N ARG A 661 -8.24 -24.65 -45.32
CA ARG A 661 -7.35 -25.47 -44.47
C ARG A 661 -7.09 -24.84 -43.11
N GLU A 662 -6.94 -23.51 -43.05
CA GLU A 662 -6.71 -22.79 -41.79
C GLU A 662 -7.94 -22.84 -40.87
N LEU A 663 -9.15 -22.59 -41.42
CA LEU A 663 -10.39 -22.75 -40.64
C LEU A 663 -10.54 -24.18 -40.12
N TRP A 664 -10.27 -25.17 -40.97
CA TRP A 664 -10.35 -26.57 -40.60
C TRP A 664 -9.30 -26.96 -39.54
N ALA A 665 -8.09 -26.41 -39.61
CA ALA A 665 -7.05 -26.62 -38.60
C ALA A 665 -7.42 -26.00 -37.24
N GLY A 666 -8.13 -24.88 -37.21
CA GLY A 666 -8.61 -24.24 -35.99
C GLY A 666 -9.90 -24.85 -35.40
N ARG A 667 -10.47 -25.87 -36.04
CA ARG A 667 -11.73 -26.53 -35.65
C ARG A 667 -11.58 -27.24 -34.29
N GLY A 668 -12.36 -26.83 -33.28
CA GLY A 668 -12.34 -27.40 -31.93
C GLY A 668 -11.32 -26.78 -30.97
N GLU A 669 -10.43 -25.91 -31.48
CA GLU A 669 -9.50 -25.11 -30.70
C GLU A 669 -9.92 -23.64 -30.76
N GLN A 670 -9.64 -22.97 -31.89
CA GLN A 670 -10.01 -21.58 -32.08
C GLN A 670 -11.50 -21.40 -32.33
N PHE A 671 -12.07 -22.28 -33.15
CA PHE A 671 -13.44 -22.14 -33.65
C PHE A 671 -14.31 -23.30 -33.18
N ASP A 672 -15.61 -23.02 -33.05
CA ASP A 672 -16.60 -24.06 -32.81
C ASP A 672 -16.61 -25.07 -33.97
N PRO A 673 -16.50 -26.39 -33.69
CA PRO A 673 -16.53 -27.44 -34.70
C PRO A 673 -17.73 -27.38 -35.64
N ASP A 674 -18.93 -27.18 -35.10
CA ASP A 674 -20.19 -27.26 -35.85
C ASP A 674 -20.34 -26.02 -36.74
N VAL A 675 -19.88 -24.86 -36.26
CA VAL A 675 -19.88 -23.61 -37.03
C VAL A 675 -18.90 -23.67 -38.19
N VAL A 676 -17.70 -24.25 -38.01
CA VAL A 676 -16.73 -24.39 -39.11
C VAL A 676 -17.27 -25.28 -40.21
N ASP A 677 -17.85 -26.43 -39.85
CA ASP A 677 -18.42 -27.37 -40.82
C ASP A 677 -19.56 -26.71 -41.60
N LEU A 678 -20.49 -26.06 -40.89
CA LEU A 678 -21.58 -25.30 -41.50
C LEU A 678 -21.05 -24.21 -42.45
N PHE A 679 -20.06 -23.43 -42.02
CA PHE A 679 -19.52 -22.33 -42.82
C PHE A 679 -18.87 -22.85 -44.11
N LEU A 680 -18.12 -23.95 -44.05
CA LEU A 680 -17.47 -24.56 -45.21
C LEU A 680 -18.48 -25.16 -46.20
N ASP A 681 -19.58 -25.71 -45.70
CA ASP A 681 -20.69 -26.20 -46.52
C ASP A 681 -21.39 -25.04 -47.24
N LEU A 682 -21.74 -23.97 -46.51
CA LEU A 682 -22.35 -22.77 -47.07
C LEU A 682 -21.45 -22.08 -48.11
N HIS A 683 -20.14 -22.11 -47.89
CA HIS A 683 -19.18 -21.61 -48.87
C HIS A 683 -19.15 -22.48 -50.13
N THR A 684 -19.18 -23.81 -49.99
CA THR A 684 -19.19 -24.76 -51.13
C THR A 684 -20.49 -24.65 -51.95
N GLN A 685 -21.60 -24.30 -51.31
CA GLN A 685 -22.90 -24.05 -51.96
C GLN A 685 -22.98 -22.67 -52.64
N GLY A 686 -21.97 -21.79 -52.46
CA GLY A 686 -21.95 -20.44 -53.03
C GLY A 686 -22.72 -19.39 -52.22
N SER A 687 -23.27 -19.76 -51.05
CA SER A 687 -23.99 -18.85 -50.14
C SER A 687 -23.07 -17.83 -49.46
N ILE A 688 -21.77 -18.15 -49.34
CA ILE A 688 -20.72 -17.27 -48.81
C ILE A 688 -19.71 -16.93 -49.92
N GLY A 689 -19.85 -15.72 -50.49
CA GLY A 689 -19.04 -15.24 -51.62
C GLY A 689 -17.72 -14.54 -51.26
N THR A 690 -17.11 -13.86 -52.24
CA THR A 690 -15.87 -13.08 -52.07
C THR A 690 -16.13 -11.66 -51.54
N LEU A 691 -15.10 -11.05 -50.91
CA LEU A 691 -15.12 -9.64 -50.50
C LEU A 691 -15.31 -8.71 -51.72
N ARG A 692 -16.10 -7.65 -51.57
CA ARG A 692 -16.31 -6.63 -52.62
C ARG A 692 -15.37 -5.44 -52.40
N PRO A 693 -14.80 -4.81 -53.45
CA PRO A 693 -14.01 -3.58 -53.32
C PRO A 693 -14.84 -2.47 -52.66
N SER A 694 -14.27 -1.71 -51.72
CA SER A 694 -14.98 -0.59 -51.12
C SER A 694 -15.10 0.57 -52.11
N GLY A 695 -16.28 1.19 -52.21
CA GLY A 695 -16.57 2.29 -53.14
C GLY A 695 -16.02 3.67 -52.71
N LEU A 696 -15.22 3.72 -51.64
CA LEU A 696 -14.66 4.95 -51.06
C LEU A 696 -13.18 5.06 -51.45
N SER A 697 -12.76 6.21 -51.98
CA SER A 697 -11.35 6.44 -52.31
C SER A 697 -10.51 6.60 -51.04
N VAL A 698 -9.28 6.08 -51.03
CA VAL A 698 -8.35 6.14 -49.88
C VAL A 698 -8.09 7.59 -49.42
N GLN A 699 -8.29 8.59 -50.30
CA GLN A 699 -8.16 10.01 -49.97
C GLN A 699 -9.34 10.59 -49.17
N GLU A 700 -10.54 10.01 -49.24
CA GLU A 700 -11.73 10.49 -48.53
C GLU A 700 -11.90 9.86 -47.12
N ALA A 701 -11.17 8.78 -46.83
CA ALA A 701 -11.21 8.05 -45.56
C ALA A 701 -10.29 8.60 -44.45
N GLY A 702 -9.52 9.67 -44.72
CA GLY A 702 -8.54 10.22 -43.77
C GLY A 702 -9.13 10.62 -42.41
N PHE A 703 -8.34 10.49 -41.34
CA PHE A 703 -8.73 10.87 -39.98
C PHE A 703 -9.22 12.34 -39.93
N PRO A 704 -10.34 12.65 -39.23
CA PRO A 704 -10.76 14.03 -39.01
C PRO A 704 -9.66 14.83 -38.32
N ALA A 705 -9.37 16.04 -38.78
CA ALA A 705 -8.37 16.92 -38.19
C ALA A 705 -8.70 17.31 -36.73
N ASP A 706 -9.96 17.18 -36.33
CA ASP A 706 -10.50 17.64 -35.05
C ASP A 706 -10.28 16.68 -33.86
N PHE A 707 -9.63 15.53 -34.07
CA PHE A 707 -9.27 14.55 -33.04
C PHE A 707 -7.76 14.30 -32.94
N ARG A 708 -6.93 15.32 -33.19
CA ARG A 708 -5.51 15.30 -32.82
C ARG A 708 -5.35 15.91 -31.42
N PRO A 709 -4.62 15.26 -30.49
CA PRO A 709 -4.41 15.78 -29.13
C PRO A 709 -3.69 17.13 -29.11
#